data_AF-A0A952YD61-F1
#
_entry.id   AF-A0A952YD61-F1
#
_cell.length_a   1.000
_cell.length_b   1.000
_cell.length_c   1.000
_cell.angle_alpha   90.00
_cell.angle_beta   90.00
_cell.angle_gamma   90.00
#
_symmetry.space_group_name_H-M   'P 1'
#
loop_
_entity.id
_entity.type
_entity.pdbx_description
1 polymer ?
#
loop_
_entity_poly.entity_id
_entity_poly.type
_entity_poly.pdbx_seq_one_letter_code
_entity_poly.pdbx_strand_id
1 'polypeptide(L)'
;MVSLGNLARKIFGSANDRRVKGLRPRVEAINALEPEISALSDDQLRARTDEFKKQLADGVALDDILIPAFATVREAAKRALGLRPFDVQLMGGMVLHGGNIAEMRTGEGKTLVATLPVYLNALAGKGVHVVTVNDYLARRDAEWMSRVYGFLGLTTGVIVHGLDDDERRAAYNCDITYATNNELGFDYLRDNMKYERAQMVQRGHYFAIVDEVDSILIDEARTPLIISGPLEDRSEMYNTVDALVINLQPEDYEVDEKQRTAIFTEAGTEKMENLLKSAGLLRGESLYDVENVAMVHHVNNALKAHRLFQRDKDYIVRNNEVVIIDEFTGRMMPGRRYSEGLHQALEAKEHVAIQPENQTLASITFQNYFRMYNKLAGMTGTALTEAEEFANIYNLGVTEIPTNLPVQRIDEDDEVYRTIEEKYRAIVRDIREASAKGQPILVGTTSIEKSEHLAERLRTEGIKDFQVLNARYHEQEAAIVAQAGRPGAVTIATNMAGRGTDIQLGGNADMRIAQELADMPEGPERDAKEKAIREDIARLKEKALAAGGLYVLATERHESRRIDNQLRGRSGRQGDPGRSKFYLSIQDDLMRIFGSDRMDGMLQKLGLKEDEAIIHPWINKALEKAQKKVEARNFDIRKNLLKYDDVMNDQRKVVFEQRIDLMDGGSLTETIAEMRQDVVDDLIARYIPETAYAEQWDIQGFKQAVLEQLNLDLPVDEWAKEEGIADEEIRERLTNAANAAAEDRAKRFGPEIMTYVERSVVLQTLDQLWREHLVNLDHLRSVIGFRGYAQRDPLNEYKSESFEMFQAMLNNLRQLVTSQLMRVEIVREAAEAPPPQAPQTFGHHLDATTGEDDFGEAANEAAVDPAQRDPNDPKTWGKVGRNEACPCGSGKKYKHCHGTF
;
A
#
# COMPACT_ATOMS: atom_id res chain seq x y z
N MET A 1 35.62 35.22 -4.96
CA MET A 1 35.81 34.91 -6.39
C MET A 1 34.47 34.57 -7.00
N VAL A 2 33.99 35.35 -7.96
CA VAL A 2 32.74 35.05 -8.67
C VAL A 2 33.04 33.92 -9.65
N SER A 3 32.59 32.70 -9.34
CA SER A 3 32.71 31.52 -10.21
C SER A 3 32.11 31.83 -11.60
N LEU A 4 32.77 31.40 -12.68
CA LEU A 4 32.25 31.49 -14.05
C LEU A 4 30.82 30.95 -14.16
N GLY A 5 30.47 29.94 -13.35
CA GLY A 5 29.12 29.38 -13.28
C GLY A 5 28.05 30.35 -12.75
N ASN A 6 28.42 31.27 -11.84
CA ASN A 6 27.50 32.29 -11.33
C ASN A 6 27.26 33.41 -12.36
N LEU A 7 28.29 33.75 -13.15
CA LEU A 7 28.16 34.71 -14.24
C LEU A 7 27.33 34.13 -15.39
N ALA A 8 27.57 32.87 -15.76
CA ALA A 8 26.78 32.16 -16.77
C ALA A 8 25.31 31.99 -16.36
N ARG A 9 25.01 31.65 -15.08
CA ARG A 9 23.63 31.62 -14.56
C ARG A 9 22.94 32.99 -14.61
N LYS A 10 23.65 34.09 -14.37
CA LYS A 10 23.08 35.44 -14.47
C LYS A 10 22.72 35.84 -15.91
N ILE A 11 23.48 35.36 -16.90
CA ILE A 11 23.30 35.72 -18.31
C ILE A 11 22.29 34.79 -19.01
N PHE A 12 22.36 33.48 -18.77
CA PHE A 12 21.53 32.48 -19.47
C PHE A 12 20.35 31.95 -18.65
N GLY A 13 20.26 32.32 -17.36
CA GLY A 13 19.30 31.75 -16.42
C GLY A 13 19.63 30.32 -16.02
N SER A 14 18.81 29.75 -15.14
CA SER A 14 18.83 28.32 -14.82
C SER A 14 18.17 27.49 -15.93
N ALA A 15 18.32 26.15 -15.90
CA ALA A 15 17.56 25.27 -16.77
C ALA A 15 16.04 25.42 -16.54
N ASN A 16 15.64 25.67 -15.29
CA ASN A 16 14.26 25.94 -14.90
C ASN A 16 13.73 27.24 -15.54
N ASP A 17 14.51 28.33 -15.46
CA ASP A 17 14.10 29.64 -16.00
C ASP A 17 13.82 29.57 -17.51
N ARG A 18 14.62 28.78 -18.24
CA ARG A 18 14.43 28.56 -19.68
C ARG A 18 13.14 27.79 -19.97
N ARG A 19 12.84 26.75 -19.19
CA ARG A 19 11.57 25.99 -19.31
C ARG A 19 10.36 26.89 -19.05
N VAL A 20 10.37 27.62 -17.94
CA VAL A 20 9.28 28.54 -17.56
C VAL A 20 9.11 29.65 -18.60
N LYS A 21 10.20 30.23 -19.09
CA LYS A 21 10.14 31.26 -20.14
C LYS A 21 9.52 30.73 -21.44
N GLY A 22 9.74 29.46 -21.77
CA GLY A 22 9.13 28.80 -22.92
C GLY A 22 7.61 28.64 -22.83
N LEU A 23 7.03 28.67 -21.62
CA LEU A 23 5.59 28.54 -21.41
C LEU A 23 4.83 29.87 -21.59
N ARG A 24 5.51 31.02 -21.43
CA ARG A 24 4.88 32.36 -21.48
C ARG A 24 4.09 32.63 -22.77
N PRO A 25 4.60 32.34 -23.98
CA PRO A 25 3.84 32.58 -25.20
C PRO A 25 2.51 31.80 -25.27
N ARG A 26 2.48 30.58 -24.69
CA ARG A 26 1.24 29.80 -24.61
C ARG A 26 0.26 30.39 -23.60
N VAL A 27 0.74 30.90 -22.46
CA VAL A 27 -0.09 31.63 -21.49
C VAL A 27 -0.71 32.88 -22.14
N GLU A 28 0.08 33.65 -22.89
CA GLU A 28 -0.40 34.82 -23.62
C GLU A 28 -1.48 34.44 -24.66
N ALA A 29 -1.31 33.34 -25.38
CA ALA A 29 -2.31 32.83 -26.31
C ALA A 29 -3.62 32.39 -25.61
N ILE A 30 -3.52 31.73 -24.45
CA ILE A 30 -4.69 31.38 -23.62
C ILE A 30 -5.41 32.65 -23.12
N ASN A 31 -4.65 33.67 -22.70
CA ASN A 31 -5.18 34.96 -22.28
C ASN A 31 -5.89 35.69 -23.43
N ALA A 32 -5.35 35.61 -24.65
CA ALA A 32 -5.95 36.25 -25.83
C ALA A 32 -7.35 35.71 -26.19
N LEU A 33 -7.68 34.47 -25.82
CA LEU A 33 -9.00 33.87 -26.05
C LEU A 33 -10.06 34.27 -25.01
N GLU A 34 -9.67 34.93 -23.91
CA GLU A 34 -10.62 35.28 -22.83
C GLU A 34 -11.84 36.11 -23.29
N PRO A 35 -11.70 37.14 -24.14
CA PRO A 35 -12.85 37.94 -24.58
C PRO A 35 -13.86 37.13 -25.40
N GLU A 36 -13.39 36.20 -26.23
CA GLU A 36 -14.26 35.33 -27.03
C GLU A 36 -15.00 34.33 -26.15
N ILE A 37 -14.28 33.67 -25.24
CA ILE A 37 -14.82 32.60 -24.40
C ILE A 37 -15.77 33.15 -23.33
N SER A 38 -15.46 34.30 -22.74
CA SER A 38 -16.33 34.95 -21.76
C SER A 38 -17.66 35.42 -22.35
N ALA A 39 -17.72 35.64 -23.67
CA ALA A 39 -18.96 36.00 -24.38
C ALA A 39 -19.87 34.78 -24.67
N LEU A 40 -19.37 33.55 -24.54
CA LEU A 40 -20.17 32.34 -24.75
C LEU A 40 -21.21 32.15 -23.63
N SER A 41 -22.38 31.62 -23.98
CA SER A 41 -23.33 31.09 -23.01
C SER A 41 -22.82 29.81 -22.34
N ASP A 42 -23.43 29.41 -21.23
CA ASP A 42 -23.03 28.18 -20.51
C ASP A 42 -23.20 26.93 -21.39
N ASP A 43 -24.29 26.86 -22.17
CA ASP A 43 -24.53 25.75 -23.11
C ASP A 43 -23.49 25.70 -24.22
N GLN A 44 -23.10 26.85 -24.76
CA GLN A 44 -22.03 26.93 -25.77
C GLN A 44 -20.68 26.53 -25.18
N LEU A 45 -20.39 26.92 -23.94
CA LEU A 45 -19.14 26.59 -23.28
C LEU A 45 -19.05 25.08 -23.00
N ARG A 46 -20.16 24.45 -22.62
CA ARG A 46 -20.28 22.98 -22.50
C ARG A 46 -20.15 22.27 -23.85
N ALA A 47 -20.78 22.78 -24.90
CA ALA A 47 -20.74 22.17 -26.24
C ALA A 47 -19.32 22.06 -26.82
N ARG A 48 -18.39 22.92 -26.36
CA ARG A 48 -16.97 22.82 -26.75
C ARG A 48 -16.34 21.48 -26.39
N THR A 49 -16.81 20.82 -25.33
CA THR A 49 -16.32 19.49 -24.94
C THR A 49 -16.60 18.47 -26.05
N ASP A 50 -17.79 18.49 -26.64
CA ASP A 50 -18.16 17.62 -27.76
C ASP A 50 -17.38 17.97 -29.03
N GLU A 51 -17.15 19.27 -29.28
CA GLU A 51 -16.31 19.73 -30.39
C GLU A 51 -14.87 19.21 -30.28
N PHE A 52 -14.26 19.29 -29.10
CA PHE A 52 -12.91 18.77 -28.88
C PHE A 52 -12.86 17.25 -28.97
N LYS A 53 -13.84 16.53 -28.39
CA LYS A 53 -13.92 15.06 -28.53
C LYS A 53 -14.02 14.66 -30.00
N LYS A 54 -14.77 15.39 -30.81
CA LYS A 54 -14.86 15.18 -32.26
C LYS A 54 -13.52 15.45 -32.97
N GLN A 55 -12.84 16.56 -32.65
CA GLN A 55 -11.52 16.85 -33.22
C GLN A 55 -10.49 15.76 -32.91
N LEU A 56 -10.50 15.21 -31.68
CA LEU A 56 -9.63 14.09 -31.30
C LEU A 56 -9.99 12.81 -32.07
N ALA A 57 -11.29 12.53 -32.27
CA ALA A 57 -11.74 11.42 -33.10
C ALA A 57 -11.34 11.58 -34.58
N ASP A 58 -11.27 12.83 -35.07
CA ASP A 58 -10.80 13.18 -36.41
C ASP A 58 -9.25 13.16 -36.53
N GLY A 59 -8.52 12.83 -35.46
CA GLY A 59 -7.07 12.62 -35.46
C GLY A 59 -6.21 13.82 -35.03
N VAL A 60 -6.82 14.91 -34.53
CA VAL A 60 -6.09 16.04 -33.95
C VAL A 60 -5.40 15.60 -32.65
N ALA A 61 -4.16 16.06 -32.40
CA ALA A 61 -3.46 15.71 -31.17
C ALA A 61 -3.96 16.53 -29.97
N LEU A 62 -3.85 15.96 -28.77
CA LEU A 62 -4.20 16.65 -27.51
C LEU A 62 -3.44 17.97 -27.33
N ASP A 63 -2.17 18.01 -27.74
CA ASP A 63 -1.33 19.22 -27.64
C ASP A 63 -1.85 20.37 -28.51
N ASP A 64 -2.47 20.07 -29.65
CA ASP A 64 -2.97 21.08 -30.60
C ASP A 64 -4.20 21.81 -30.07
N ILE A 65 -5.02 21.12 -29.26
CA ILE A 65 -6.22 21.69 -28.63
C ILE A 65 -5.94 22.25 -27.22
N LEU A 66 -4.71 22.20 -26.74
CA LEU A 66 -4.35 22.62 -25.37
C LEU A 66 -4.77 24.05 -25.07
N ILE A 67 -4.44 24.99 -25.96
CA ILE A 67 -4.73 26.43 -25.77
C ILE A 67 -6.24 26.69 -25.64
N PRO A 68 -7.09 26.28 -26.63
CA PRO A 68 -8.53 26.50 -26.51
C PRO A 68 -9.18 25.69 -25.38
N ALA A 69 -8.67 24.49 -25.04
CA ALA A 69 -9.17 23.71 -23.92
C ALA A 69 -8.87 24.38 -22.56
N PHE A 70 -7.63 24.86 -22.34
CA PHE A 70 -7.26 25.54 -21.09
C PHE A 70 -8.04 26.85 -20.91
N ALA A 71 -8.25 27.59 -22.00
CA ALA A 71 -9.05 28.82 -21.95
C ALA A 71 -10.53 28.52 -21.61
N THR A 72 -11.07 27.40 -22.10
CA THR A 72 -12.42 26.89 -21.79
C THR A 72 -12.55 26.53 -20.31
N VAL A 73 -11.60 25.74 -19.78
CA VAL A 73 -11.60 25.34 -18.36
C VAL A 73 -11.43 26.54 -17.44
N ARG A 74 -10.60 27.52 -17.81
CA ARG A 74 -10.44 28.73 -17.02
C ARG A 74 -11.75 29.51 -16.86
N GLU A 75 -12.52 29.66 -17.94
CA GLU A 75 -13.82 30.32 -17.87
C GLU A 75 -14.84 29.47 -17.08
N ALA A 76 -14.82 28.15 -17.27
CA ALA A 76 -15.67 27.24 -16.49
C ALA A 76 -15.38 27.32 -14.98
N ALA A 77 -14.12 27.35 -14.58
CA ALA A 77 -13.73 27.52 -13.18
C ALA A 77 -14.21 28.88 -12.60
N LYS A 78 -14.12 29.94 -13.40
CA LYS A 78 -14.61 31.27 -13.02
C LYS A 78 -16.13 31.27 -12.81
N ARG A 79 -16.90 30.60 -13.67
CA ARG A 79 -18.38 30.52 -13.55
C ARG A 79 -18.83 29.57 -12.44
N ALA A 80 -18.25 28.37 -12.39
CA ALA A 80 -18.66 27.32 -11.46
C ALA A 80 -18.19 27.55 -10.03
N LEU A 81 -17.00 28.12 -9.84
CA LEU A 81 -16.35 28.30 -8.53
C LEU A 81 -16.09 29.76 -8.15
N GLY A 82 -16.24 30.72 -9.06
CA GLY A 82 -15.84 32.11 -8.83
C GLY A 82 -14.31 32.33 -8.86
N LEU A 83 -13.54 31.31 -9.27
CA LEU A 83 -12.08 31.34 -9.26
C LEU A 83 -11.55 31.39 -10.69
N ARG A 84 -10.84 32.46 -11.05
CA ARG A 84 -10.15 32.57 -12.35
C ARG A 84 -8.71 32.06 -12.20
N PRO A 85 -8.33 30.94 -12.83
CA PRO A 85 -6.94 30.51 -12.83
C PRO A 85 -5.93 31.60 -13.23
N PHE A 86 -4.86 31.73 -12.44
CA PHE A 86 -3.75 32.66 -12.68
C PHE A 86 -2.80 32.17 -13.77
N ASP A 87 -1.98 33.07 -14.31
CA ASP A 87 -0.98 32.75 -15.33
C ASP A 87 0.01 31.67 -14.86
N VAL A 88 0.43 31.73 -13.60
CA VAL A 88 1.32 30.71 -13.00
C VAL A 88 0.61 29.34 -12.88
N GLN A 89 -0.70 29.33 -12.69
CA GLN A 89 -1.50 28.10 -12.65
C GLN A 89 -1.66 27.49 -14.05
N LEU A 90 -1.81 28.32 -15.09
CA LEU A 90 -1.77 27.86 -16.48
C LEU A 90 -0.40 27.23 -16.83
N MET A 91 0.71 27.82 -16.34
CA MET A 91 2.04 27.23 -16.49
C MET A 91 2.14 25.87 -15.79
N GLY A 92 1.69 25.78 -14.54
CA GLY A 92 1.63 24.52 -13.80
C GLY A 92 0.82 23.45 -14.53
N GLY A 93 -0.36 23.80 -15.04
CA GLY A 93 -1.21 22.88 -15.80
C GLY A 93 -0.54 22.36 -17.08
N MET A 94 0.23 23.20 -17.78
CA MET A 94 1.00 22.78 -18.97
C MET A 94 2.14 21.83 -18.60
N VAL A 95 2.84 22.07 -17.49
CA VAL A 95 3.88 21.16 -16.99
C VAL A 95 3.29 19.79 -16.65
N LEU A 96 2.15 19.77 -15.96
CA LEU A 96 1.43 18.54 -15.64
C LEU A 96 0.96 17.80 -16.90
N HIS A 97 0.40 18.51 -17.88
CA HIS A 97 -0.01 17.89 -19.15
C HIS A 97 1.17 17.25 -19.88
N GLY A 98 2.36 17.86 -19.80
CA GLY A 98 3.59 17.35 -20.39
C GLY A 98 4.24 16.17 -19.64
N GLY A 99 3.59 15.59 -18.62
CA GLY A 99 4.12 14.44 -17.89
C GLY A 99 5.30 14.77 -16.98
N ASN A 100 5.24 15.92 -16.31
CA ASN A 100 6.30 16.41 -15.42
C ASN A 100 5.73 16.83 -14.06
N ILE A 101 6.62 17.11 -13.12
CA ILE A 101 6.26 17.62 -11.80
C ILE A 101 6.25 19.14 -11.79
N ALA A 102 5.10 19.71 -11.44
CA ALA A 102 4.95 21.15 -11.18
C ALA A 102 5.19 21.42 -9.69
N GLU A 103 6.34 22.02 -9.36
CA GLU A 103 6.59 22.52 -8.02
C GLU A 103 5.93 23.89 -7.85
N MET A 104 4.86 23.94 -7.07
CA MET A 104 4.06 25.12 -6.77
C MET A 104 3.88 25.25 -5.26
N ARG A 105 4.28 26.39 -4.70
CA ARG A 105 4.22 26.63 -3.24
C ARG A 105 2.80 26.46 -2.70
N THR A 106 2.69 26.10 -1.44
CA THR A 106 1.41 25.91 -0.77
C THR A 106 0.58 27.20 -0.81
N GLY A 107 -0.69 27.10 -1.18
CA GLY A 107 -1.58 28.26 -1.37
C GLY A 107 -1.58 28.85 -2.79
N GLU A 108 -0.81 28.30 -3.74
CA GLU A 108 -0.90 28.68 -5.18
C GLU A 108 -2.07 28.00 -5.91
N GLY A 109 -2.94 27.27 -5.21
CA GLY A 109 -4.15 26.66 -5.78
C GLY A 109 -3.91 25.38 -6.59
N LYS A 110 -3.06 24.47 -6.10
CA LYS A 110 -2.72 23.18 -6.75
C LYS A 110 -3.94 22.36 -7.21
N THR A 111 -4.95 22.23 -6.36
CA THR A 111 -6.20 21.51 -6.69
C THR A 111 -6.89 22.11 -7.93
N LEU A 112 -6.95 23.44 -8.04
CA LEU A 112 -7.51 24.13 -9.20
C LEU A 112 -6.62 23.96 -10.45
N VAL A 113 -5.30 23.99 -10.28
CA VAL A 113 -4.33 23.79 -11.38
C VAL A 113 -4.56 22.45 -12.07
N ALA A 114 -4.82 21.39 -11.31
CA ALA A 114 -5.05 20.05 -11.85
C ALA A 114 -6.25 19.96 -12.80
N THR A 115 -7.26 20.82 -12.64
CA THR A 115 -8.45 20.80 -13.52
C THR A 115 -8.13 21.01 -14.99
N LEU A 116 -7.11 21.81 -15.30
CA LEU A 116 -6.68 22.14 -16.65
C LEU A 116 -6.17 20.90 -17.42
N PRO A 117 -5.12 20.19 -16.98
CA PRO A 117 -4.65 18.97 -17.62
C PRO A 117 -5.63 17.81 -17.45
N VAL A 118 -6.38 17.71 -16.34
CA VAL A 118 -7.37 16.63 -16.15
C VAL A 118 -8.45 16.71 -17.23
N TYR A 119 -9.06 17.88 -17.42
CA TYR A 119 -10.06 18.08 -18.47
C TYR A 119 -9.49 17.73 -19.84
N LEU A 120 -8.34 18.30 -20.21
CA LEU A 120 -7.73 18.08 -21.53
C LEU A 120 -7.50 16.58 -21.82
N ASN A 121 -6.93 15.84 -20.86
CA ASN A 121 -6.65 14.42 -21.06
C ASN A 121 -7.90 13.54 -20.96
N ALA A 122 -8.91 13.94 -20.18
CA ALA A 122 -10.18 13.21 -20.07
C ALA A 122 -10.96 13.21 -21.40
N LEU A 123 -10.73 14.19 -22.28
CA LEU A 123 -11.33 14.23 -23.62
C LEU A 123 -10.97 13.01 -24.49
N ALA A 124 -9.88 12.31 -24.18
CA ALA A 124 -9.51 11.07 -24.88
C ALA A 124 -10.42 9.88 -24.54
N GLY A 125 -11.30 9.99 -23.52
CA GLY A 125 -12.25 8.94 -23.15
C GLY A 125 -11.63 7.69 -22.50
N LYS A 126 -10.35 7.76 -22.09
CA LYS A 126 -9.60 6.64 -21.49
C LYS A 126 -9.52 6.66 -19.96
N GLY A 127 -10.15 7.67 -19.32
CA GLY A 127 -10.10 7.88 -17.87
C GLY A 127 -8.83 8.62 -17.40
N VAL A 128 -8.97 9.50 -16.40
CA VAL A 128 -7.85 10.19 -15.74
C VAL A 128 -7.92 9.96 -14.24
N HIS A 129 -6.82 9.51 -13.64
CA HIS A 129 -6.74 9.29 -12.19
C HIS A 129 -6.09 10.50 -11.50
N VAL A 130 -6.77 11.08 -10.51
CA VAL A 130 -6.22 12.12 -9.63
C VAL A 130 -5.96 11.51 -8.27
N VAL A 131 -4.68 11.40 -7.91
CA VAL A 131 -4.26 10.68 -6.71
C VAL A 131 -3.99 11.66 -5.58
N THR A 132 -4.58 11.41 -4.41
CA THR A 132 -4.39 12.21 -3.20
C THR A 132 -3.85 11.34 -2.06
N VAL A 133 -3.43 11.98 -0.97
CA VAL A 133 -2.77 11.31 0.17
C VAL A 133 -3.75 10.52 1.04
N ASN A 134 -5.04 10.89 1.08
CA ASN A 134 -6.04 10.23 1.91
C ASN A 134 -7.46 10.38 1.35
N ASP A 135 -8.36 9.53 1.83
CA ASP A 135 -9.75 9.44 1.37
C ASP A 135 -10.54 10.73 1.57
N TYR A 136 -10.26 11.49 2.64
CA TYR A 136 -10.91 12.78 2.89
C TYR A 136 -10.58 13.79 1.78
N LEU A 137 -9.30 13.89 1.39
CA LEU A 137 -8.88 14.77 0.30
C LEU A 137 -9.44 14.30 -1.03
N ALA A 138 -9.46 12.98 -1.30
CA ALA A 138 -10.07 12.43 -2.50
C ALA A 138 -11.54 12.83 -2.63
N ARG A 139 -12.35 12.64 -1.58
CA ARG A 139 -13.77 13.03 -1.55
C ARG A 139 -13.95 14.53 -1.71
N ARG A 140 -13.28 15.32 -0.88
CA ARG A 140 -13.39 16.79 -0.88
C ARG A 140 -13.03 17.38 -2.24
N ASP A 141 -11.91 16.96 -2.82
CA ASP A 141 -11.42 17.53 -4.08
C ASP A 141 -12.27 17.08 -5.26
N ALA A 142 -12.79 15.85 -5.23
CA ALA A 142 -13.76 15.39 -6.22
C ALA A 142 -15.07 16.17 -6.15
N GLU A 143 -15.66 16.32 -4.96
CA GLU A 143 -16.89 17.11 -4.76
C GLU A 143 -16.71 18.57 -5.19
N TRP A 144 -15.56 19.16 -4.88
CA TRP A 144 -15.30 20.55 -5.21
C TRP A 144 -15.01 20.76 -6.70
N MET A 145 -14.11 19.96 -7.30
CA MET A 145 -13.69 20.13 -8.70
C MET A 145 -14.69 19.53 -9.71
N SER A 146 -15.52 18.56 -9.31
CA SER A 146 -16.60 18.03 -10.15
C SER A 146 -17.60 19.11 -10.57
N ARG A 147 -17.70 20.22 -9.83
CA ARG A 147 -18.47 21.40 -10.27
C ARG A 147 -17.96 21.98 -11.59
N VAL A 148 -16.63 22.00 -11.80
CA VAL A 148 -16.02 22.48 -13.05
C VAL A 148 -16.17 21.42 -14.14
N TYR A 149 -15.87 20.16 -13.83
CA TYR A 149 -15.96 19.06 -14.79
C TYR A 149 -17.39 18.83 -15.27
N GLY A 150 -18.35 18.77 -14.34
CA GLY A 150 -19.78 18.61 -14.63
C GLY A 150 -20.38 19.83 -15.33
N PHE A 151 -19.89 21.04 -15.06
CA PHE A 151 -20.27 22.23 -15.84
C PHE A 151 -19.92 22.03 -17.33
N LEU A 152 -18.75 21.45 -17.61
CA LEU A 152 -18.26 21.08 -18.94
C LEU A 152 -18.77 19.70 -19.44
N GLY A 153 -19.69 19.05 -18.72
CA GLY A 153 -20.28 17.78 -19.17
C GLY A 153 -19.42 16.53 -19.00
N LEU A 154 -18.36 16.58 -18.19
CA LEU A 154 -17.59 15.40 -17.80
C LEU A 154 -18.10 14.80 -16.48
N THR A 155 -17.89 13.49 -16.33
CA THR A 155 -18.26 12.73 -15.13
C THR A 155 -17.07 12.57 -14.18
N THR A 156 -17.33 12.48 -12.87
CA THR A 156 -16.30 12.32 -11.84
C THR A 156 -16.70 11.21 -10.86
N GLY A 157 -15.83 10.23 -10.70
CA GLY A 157 -15.95 9.15 -9.70
C GLY A 157 -14.94 9.33 -8.57
N VAL A 158 -15.20 8.67 -7.44
CA VAL A 158 -14.31 8.68 -6.27
C VAL A 158 -14.12 7.26 -5.76
N ILE A 159 -12.86 6.86 -5.58
CA ILE A 159 -12.48 5.59 -4.97
C ILE A 159 -11.93 5.86 -3.57
N VAL A 160 -12.54 5.20 -2.59
CA VAL A 160 -12.28 5.34 -1.15
C VAL A 160 -12.53 4.01 -0.47
N HIS A 161 -12.07 3.89 0.76
CA HIS A 161 -12.28 2.69 1.55
C HIS A 161 -13.78 2.39 1.75
N GLY A 162 -14.13 1.11 1.77
CA GLY A 162 -15.48 0.61 2.03
C GLY A 162 -16.41 0.48 0.83
N LEU A 163 -15.96 0.86 -0.39
CA LEU A 163 -16.74 0.65 -1.61
C LEU A 163 -16.70 -0.82 -2.08
N ASP A 164 -17.83 -1.30 -2.60
CA ASP A 164 -17.93 -2.60 -3.26
C ASP A 164 -17.40 -2.57 -4.71
N ASP A 165 -17.33 -3.74 -5.36
CA ASP A 165 -16.78 -3.88 -6.71
C ASP A 165 -17.64 -3.16 -7.78
N ASP A 166 -18.96 -3.06 -7.59
CA ASP A 166 -19.86 -2.43 -8.54
C ASP A 166 -19.75 -0.90 -8.46
N GLU A 167 -19.68 -0.35 -7.25
CA GLU A 167 -19.41 1.06 -6.98
C GLU A 167 -18.04 1.48 -7.52
N ARG A 168 -17.00 0.66 -7.29
CA ARG A 168 -15.66 0.91 -7.85
C ARG A 168 -15.68 0.92 -9.37
N ARG A 169 -16.32 -0.07 -10.00
CA ARG A 169 -16.43 -0.13 -11.46
C ARG A 169 -17.16 1.08 -12.03
N ALA A 170 -18.24 1.54 -11.37
CA ALA A 170 -18.93 2.76 -11.75
C ALA A 170 -18.01 4.00 -11.67
N ALA A 171 -17.22 4.12 -10.59
CA ALA A 171 -16.30 5.23 -10.37
C ALA A 171 -15.09 5.23 -11.34
N TYR A 172 -14.54 4.06 -11.70
CA TYR A 172 -13.49 3.96 -12.73
C TYR A 172 -14.04 4.24 -14.14
N ASN A 173 -15.32 3.98 -14.39
CA ASN A 173 -15.97 4.26 -15.67
C ASN A 173 -16.24 5.75 -15.94
N CYS A 174 -16.16 6.61 -14.93
CA CYS A 174 -16.21 8.07 -15.10
C CYS A 174 -15.00 8.60 -15.87
N ASP A 175 -15.17 9.74 -16.56
CA ASP A 175 -14.07 10.39 -17.31
C ASP A 175 -12.87 10.71 -16.40
N ILE A 176 -13.14 10.98 -15.12
CA ILE A 176 -12.17 11.37 -14.09
C ILE A 176 -12.45 10.54 -12.83
N THR A 177 -11.41 10.02 -12.19
CA THR A 177 -11.52 9.26 -10.94
C THR A 177 -10.54 9.82 -9.91
N TYR A 178 -11.05 10.30 -8.78
CA TYR A 178 -10.25 10.69 -7.62
C TYR A 178 -10.04 9.48 -6.72
N ALA A 179 -8.82 9.25 -6.25
CA ALA A 179 -8.51 8.10 -5.43
C ALA A 179 -7.29 8.35 -4.54
N THR A 180 -7.01 7.42 -3.62
CA THR A 180 -5.71 7.34 -2.95
C THR A 180 -4.81 6.35 -3.67
N ASN A 181 -3.49 6.51 -3.50
CA ASN A 181 -2.49 5.58 -4.02
C ASN A 181 -2.74 4.14 -3.53
N ASN A 182 -3.10 3.98 -2.25
CA ASN A 182 -3.40 2.68 -1.65
C ASN A 182 -4.58 2.00 -2.35
N GLU A 183 -5.72 2.70 -2.49
CA GLU A 183 -6.91 2.11 -3.10
C GLU A 183 -6.67 1.74 -4.58
N LEU A 184 -6.01 2.60 -5.35
CA LEU A 184 -5.64 2.32 -6.73
C LEU A 184 -4.73 1.09 -6.87
N GLY A 185 -3.71 1.00 -6.03
CA GLY A 185 -2.77 -0.12 -6.06
C GLY A 185 -3.39 -1.43 -5.60
N PHE A 186 -4.24 -1.39 -4.56
CA PHE A 186 -4.96 -2.58 -4.10
C PHE A 186 -6.05 -3.05 -5.08
N ASP A 187 -6.74 -2.13 -5.76
CA ASP A 187 -7.67 -2.49 -6.83
C ASP A 187 -6.95 -3.18 -7.98
N TYR A 188 -5.77 -2.69 -8.36
CA TYR A 188 -4.93 -3.37 -9.35
C TYR A 188 -4.53 -4.78 -8.90
N LEU A 189 -4.10 -4.95 -7.65
CA LEU A 189 -3.77 -6.28 -7.12
C LEU A 189 -5.00 -7.20 -7.07
N ARG A 190 -6.18 -6.69 -6.66
CA ARG A 190 -7.46 -7.42 -6.64
C ARG A 190 -7.90 -7.85 -8.03
N ASP A 191 -7.82 -6.94 -9.01
CA ASP A 191 -8.19 -7.24 -10.40
C ASP A 191 -7.37 -8.40 -10.94
N ASN A 192 -6.06 -8.42 -10.69
CA ASN A 192 -5.17 -9.50 -11.11
C ASN A 192 -5.36 -10.83 -10.33
N MET A 193 -6.30 -10.89 -9.38
CA MET A 193 -6.73 -12.12 -8.72
C MET A 193 -8.15 -12.56 -9.13
N LYS A 194 -8.87 -11.81 -9.99
CA LYS A 194 -10.23 -12.17 -10.46
C LYS A 194 -10.18 -13.21 -11.57
N TYR A 195 -11.14 -14.13 -11.63
CA TYR A 195 -11.15 -15.19 -12.66
C TYR A 195 -11.80 -14.76 -13.98
N GLU A 196 -12.57 -13.68 -13.95
CA GLU A 196 -13.30 -13.17 -15.12
C GLU A 196 -13.00 -11.69 -15.33
N ARG A 197 -12.86 -11.31 -16.61
CA ARG A 197 -12.65 -9.91 -17.01
C ARG A 197 -13.75 -8.97 -16.53
N ALA A 198 -15.00 -9.45 -16.51
CA ALA A 198 -16.16 -8.66 -16.07
C ALA A 198 -16.13 -8.32 -14.57
N GLN A 199 -15.40 -9.10 -13.76
CA GLN A 199 -15.25 -8.86 -12.32
C GLN A 199 -14.20 -7.80 -11.99
N MET A 200 -13.34 -7.45 -12.95
CA MET A 200 -12.35 -6.38 -12.76
C MET A 200 -13.03 -5.01 -12.67
N VAL A 201 -12.43 -4.12 -11.88
CA VAL A 201 -12.97 -2.78 -11.63
C VAL A 201 -12.22 -1.68 -12.38
N GLN A 202 -10.91 -1.82 -12.59
CA GLN A 202 -10.11 -0.85 -13.34
C GLN A 202 -10.24 -1.05 -14.86
N ARG A 203 -9.99 0.03 -15.62
CA ARG A 203 -10.05 0.02 -17.09
C ARG A 203 -8.76 0.50 -17.77
N GLY A 204 -7.62 0.26 -17.12
CA GLY A 204 -6.27 0.58 -17.62
C GLY A 204 -5.61 1.80 -16.94
N HIS A 205 -4.38 2.11 -17.36
CA HIS A 205 -3.53 3.13 -16.73
C HIS A 205 -3.15 4.22 -17.76
N TYR A 206 -4.06 5.14 -18.07
CA TYR A 206 -3.85 6.16 -19.10
C TYR A 206 -3.06 7.38 -18.62
N PHE A 207 -3.62 8.14 -17.69
CA PHE A 207 -2.98 9.34 -17.14
C PHE A 207 -3.24 9.46 -15.64
N ALA A 208 -2.17 9.61 -14.86
CA ALA A 208 -2.24 9.90 -13.43
C ALA A 208 -1.63 11.27 -13.12
N ILE A 209 -2.34 12.06 -12.31
CA ILE A 209 -1.78 13.23 -11.63
C ILE A 209 -1.71 12.93 -10.14
N VAL A 210 -0.50 12.88 -9.60
CA VAL A 210 -0.26 12.65 -8.18
C VAL A 210 -0.16 13.99 -7.46
N ASP A 211 -1.17 14.35 -6.65
CA ASP A 211 -1.03 15.45 -5.71
C ASP A 211 -0.09 15.04 -4.58
N GLU A 212 0.67 15.99 -4.07
CA GLU A 212 1.66 15.75 -3.02
C GLU A 212 2.64 14.62 -3.40
N VAL A 213 3.10 14.67 -4.66
CA VAL A 213 3.90 13.62 -5.32
C VAL A 213 5.15 13.21 -4.54
N ASP A 214 5.75 14.13 -3.81
CA ASP A 214 6.92 13.88 -2.97
C ASP A 214 6.60 13.03 -1.74
N SER A 215 5.38 13.01 -1.26
CA SER A 215 5.03 12.04 -0.22
C SER A 215 4.59 10.72 -0.77
N ILE A 216 3.79 10.70 -1.81
CA ILE A 216 3.29 9.43 -2.35
C ILE A 216 4.43 8.63 -3.00
N LEU A 217 5.24 9.27 -3.86
CA LEU A 217 6.26 8.58 -4.66
C LEU A 217 7.64 8.48 -3.99
N ILE A 218 7.85 9.13 -2.84
CA ILE A 218 9.13 9.09 -2.09
C ILE A 218 8.93 8.62 -0.64
N ASP A 219 8.03 9.27 0.12
CA ASP A 219 7.85 8.94 1.55
C ASP A 219 7.11 7.62 1.75
N GLU A 220 5.99 7.41 1.05
CA GLU A 220 5.15 6.20 1.14
C GLU A 220 5.68 5.06 0.29
N ALA A 221 6.45 5.38 -0.75
CA ALA A 221 7.14 4.42 -1.61
C ALA A 221 8.27 3.62 -0.91
N ARG A 222 8.34 3.66 0.42
CA ARG A 222 9.27 2.86 1.24
C ARG A 222 8.76 1.44 1.46
N THR A 223 7.44 1.24 1.47
CA THR A 223 6.81 -0.05 1.72
C THR A 223 6.00 -0.48 0.51
N PRO A 224 6.14 -1.73 0.02
CA PRO A 224 5.30 -2.25 -1.04
C PRO A 224 3.85 -2.44 -0.56
N LEU A 225 2.92 -2.46 -1.51
CA LEU A 225 1.56 -2.94 -1.27
C LEU A 225 1.57 -4.47 -1.32
N ILE A 226 0.98 -5.10 -0.32
CA ILE A 226 0.95 -6.55 -0.18
C ILE A 226 -0.47 -6.97 0.20
N ILE A 227 -1.04 -7.93 -0.54
CA ILE A 227 -2.20 -8.70 -0.12
C ILE A 227 -1.68 -10.00 0.44
N SER A 228 -1.92 -10.23 1.74
CA SER A 228 -1.56 -11.48 2.39
C SER A 228 -2.78 -12.36 2.61
N GLY A 229 -2.57 -13.67 2.59
CA GLY A 229 -3.58 -14.66 2.91
C GLY A 229 -3.01 -15.80 3.74
N PRO A 230 -3.87 -16.60 4.39
CA PRO A 230 -3.43 -17.76 5.15
C PRO A 230 -2.74 -18.77 4.23
N LEU A 231 -1.63 -19.33 4.70
CA LEU A 231 -0.93 -20.46 4.08
C LEU A 231 -1.51 -21.79 4.58
N GLU A 232 -1.30 -22.86 3.82
CA GLU A 232 -1.37 -24.23 4.36
C GLU A 232 -0.40 -24.41 5.54
N ASP A 233 -0.81 -25.23 6.51
CA ASP A 233 -0.06 -25.43 7.74
C ASP A 233 1.31 -26.09 7.47
N ARG A 234 2.41 -25.37 7.72
CA ARG A 234 3.80 -25.84 7.63
C ARG A 234 4.42 -26.18 8.99
N SER A 235 3.61 -26.36 10.03
CA SER A 235 4.08 -26.64 11.39
C SER A 235 5.03 -27.84 11.47
N GLU A 236 4.79 -28.90 10.70
CA GLU A 236 5.65 -30.10 10.68
C GLU A 236 7.08 -29.79 10.20
N MET A 237 7.22 -28.91 9.19
CA MET A 237 8.51 -28.50 8.66
C MET A 237 9.32 -27.73 9.72
N TYR A 238 8.68 -26.80 10.42
CA TYR A 238 9.30 -26.03 11.50
C TYR A 238 9.77 -26.93 12.65
N ASN A 239 8.92 -27.87 13.08
CA ASN A 239 9.28 -28.82 14.13
C ASN A 239 10.44 -29.73 13.70
N THR A 240 10.47 -30.16 12.44
CA THR A 240 11.54 -31.02 11.92
C THR A 240 12.86 -30.26 11.85
N VAL A 241 12.86 -29.03 11.35
CA VAL A 241 14.06 -28.18 11.27
C VAL A 241 14.58 -27.83 12.67
N ASP A 242 13.70 -27.52 13.61
CA ASP A 242 14.06 -27.26 15.02
C ASP A 242 14.84 -28.44 15.63
N ALA A 243 14.33 -29.66 15.42
CA ALA A 243 14.97 -30.89 15.88
C ALA A 243 16.38 -31.10 15.30
N LEU A 244 16.64 -30.61 14.07
CA LEU A 244 17.96 -30.69 13.45
C LEU A 244 18.93 -29.65 14.00
N VAL A 245 18.48 -28.39 14.16
CA VAL A 245 19.31 -27.25 14.58
C VAL A 245 19.89 -27.42 15.99
N ILE A 246 19.20 -28.14 16.88
CA ILE A 246 19.68 -28.46 18.23
C ILE A 246 21.00 -29.26 18.21
N ASN A 247 21.29 -29.99 17.13
CA ASN A 247 22.52 -30.81 17.03
C ASN A 247 23.78 -30.00 16.68
N LEU A 248 23.63 -28.70 16.41
CA LEU A 248 24.74 -27.79 16.07
C LEU A 248 25.50 -27.34 17.32
N GLN A 249 26.82 -27.33 17.21
CA GLN A 249 27.77 -26.90 18.24
C GLN A 249 28.19 -25.44 18.00
N PRO A 250 28.77 -24.76 19.01
CA PRO A 250 29.21 -23.37 18.88
C PRO A 250 30.20 -23.10 17.74
N GLU A 251 30.96 -24.11 17.30
CA GLU A 251 31.90 -24.01 16.18
C GLU A 251 31.22 -24.05 14.80
N ASP A 252 29.95 -24.47 14.75
CA ASP A 252 29.16 -24.61 13.53
C ASP A 252 28.52 -23.28 13.07
N TYR A 253 28.61 -22.21 13.87
CA TYR A 253 28.00 -20.92 13.54
C TYR A 253 28.74 -19.72 14.15
N GLU A 254 28.57 -18.55 13.53
CA GLU A 254 29.03 -17.25 14.02
C GLU A 254 27.82 -16.37 14.38
N VAL A 255 27.90 -15.64 15.50
CA VAL A 255 26.85 -14.73 15.97
C VAL A 255 27.40 -13.33 16.14
N ASP A 256 26.76 -12.35 15.50
CA ASP A 256 26.98 -10.91 15.74
C ASP A 256 25.78 -10.35 16.51
N GLU A 257 25.93 -10.20 17.83
CA GLU A 257 24.88 -9.64 18.71
C GLU A 257 24.55 -8.19 18.38
N LYS A 258 25.51 -7.42 17.84
CA LYS A 258 25.31 -6.00 17.52
C LYS A 258 24.46 -5.82 16.28
N GLN A 259 24.65 -6.70 15.29
CA GLN A 259 23.84 -6.72 14.07
C GLN A 259 22.61 -7.64 14.17
N ARG A 260 22.50 -8.44 15.25
CA ARG A 260 21.50 -9.50 15.42
C ARG A 260 21.47 -10.46 14.24
N THR A 261 22.63 -10.91 13.82
CA THR A 261 22.79 -11.89 12.74
C THR A 261 23.47 -13.15 13.26
N ALA A 262 23.04 -14.29 12.72
CA ALA A 262 23.64 -15.60 12.97
C ALA A 262 23.86 -16.26 11.61
N ILE A 263 25.05 -16.80 11.37
CA ILE A 263 25.48 -17.35 10.08
C ILE A 263 26.16 -18.70 10.34
N PHE A 264 25.97 -19.67 9.46
CA PHE A 264 26.68 -20.95 9.52
C PHE A 264 28.15 -20.78 9.15
N THR A 265 29.05 -21.49 9.84
CA THR A 265 30.42 -21.69 9.36
C THR A 265 30.41 -22.70 8.21
N GLU A 266 31.53 -22.85 7.51
CA GLU A 266 31.68 -23.85 6.45
C GLU A 266 31.44 -25.28 7.00
N ALA A 267 32.03 -25.60 8.15
CA ALA A 267 31.80 -26.87 8.84
C ALA A 267 30.34 -27.05 9.30
N GLY A 268 29.71 -25.97 9.79
CA GLY A 268 28.29 -26.01 10.17
C GLY A 268 27.36 -26.21 8.98
N THR A 269 27.68 -25.65 7.82
CA THR A 269 26.94 -25.85 6.58
C THR A 269 27.00 -27.32 6.15
N GLU A 270 28.19 -27.92 6.09
CA GLU A 270 28.38 -29.33 5.72
C GLU A 270 27.64 -30.27 6.69
N LYS A 271 27.71 -29.97 7.99
CA LYS A 271 26.98 -30.74 9.00
C LYS A 271 25.47 -30.64 8.82
N MET A 272 24.96 -29.45 8.53
CA MET A 272 23.53 -29.24 8.29
C MET A 272 23.06 -29.93 7.00
N GLU A 273 23.86 -29.89 5.92
CA GLU A 273 23.60 -30.62 4.67
C GLU A 273 23.45 -32.13 4.92
N ASN A 274 24.37 -32.71 5.68
CA ASN A 274 24.32 -34.14 6.03
C ASN A 274 23.07 -34.49 6.86
N LEU A 275 22.71 -33.64 7.82
CA LEU A 275 21.50 -33.80 8.62
C LEU A 275 20.23 -33.75 7.74
N LEU A 276 20.13 -32.75 6.85
CA LEU A 276 18.99 -32.61 5.94
C LEU A 276 18.90 -33.77 4.95
N LYS A 277 20.03 -34.23 4.42
CA LYS A 277 20.11 -35.38 3.51
C LYS A 277 19.65 -36.67 4.20
N SER A 278 20.05 -36.87 5.46
CA SER A 278 19.62 -38.04 6.25
C SER A 278 18.10 -38.03 6.55
N ALA A 279 17.50 -36.83 6.63
CA ALA A 279 16.07 -36.64 6.83
C ALA A 279 15.25 -36.66 5.51
N GLY A 280 15.90 -36.79 4.35
CA GLY A 280 15.23 -36.74 3.03
C GLY A 280 14.70 -35.35 2.66
N LEU A 281 15.24 -34.29 3.30
CA LEU A 281 14.79 -32.91 3.16
C LEU A 281 15.68 -32.04 2.26
N LEU A 282 16.86 -32.54 1.88
CA LEU A 282 17.77 -31.88 0.94
C LEU A 282 17.52 -32.39 -0.48
N ARG A 283 17.27 -31.48 -1.43
CA ARG A 283 17.22 -31.77 -2.87
C ARG A 283 18.54 -31.35 -3.52
N GLY A 284 19.06 -32.09 -4.49
CA GLY A 284 20.35 -31.77 -5.10
C GLY A 284 21.58 -32.15 -4.24
N GLU A 285 22.69 -31.44 -4.46
CA GLU A 285 23.98 -31.72 -3.80
C GLU A 285 24.30 -30.76 -2.65
N SER A 286 23.89 -29.50 -2.76
CA SER A 286 24.21 -28.46 -1.76
C SER A 286 22.96 -27.81 -1.17
N LEU A 287 23.07 -27.39 0.09
CA LEU A 287 22.07 -26.57 0.78
C LEU A 287 21.77 -25.26 0.04
N TYR A 288 22.75 -24.71 -0.69
CA TYR A 288 22.59 -23.45 -1.40
C TYR A 288 22.18 -23.63 -2.88
N ASP A 289 21.73 -24.82 -3.28
CA ASP A 289 21.08 -25.04 -4.56
C ASP A 289 19.70 -24.35 -4.58
N VAL A 290 19.27 -23.88 -5.76
CA VAL A 290 18.05 -23.07 -5.96
C VAL A 290 16.79 -23.78 -5.47
N GLU A 291 16.77 -25.11 -5.52
CA GLU A 291 15.65 -25.95 -5.07
C GLU A 291 15.45 -25.93 -3.54
N ASN A 292 16.48 -25.56 -2.77
CA ASN A 292 16.49 -25.62 -1.31
C ASN A 292 16.23 -24.26 -0.63
N VAL A 293 15.95 -23.19 -1.38
CA VAL A 293 15.81 -21.81 -0.85
C VAL A 293 14.88 -21.73 0.37
N ALA A 294 13.73 -22.39 0.34
CA ALA A 294 12.81 -22.43 1.47
C ALA A 294 13.42 -23.14 2.69
N MET A 295 14.15 -24.23 2.48
CA MET A 295 14.85 -24.94 3.56
C MET A 295 15.92 -24.05 4.21
N VAL A 296 16.72 -23.36 3.39
CA VAL A 296 17.75 -22.42 3.89
C VAL A 296 17.13 -21.32 4.74
N HIS A 297 15.97 -20.80 4.33
CA HIS A 297 15.23 -19.79 5.09
C HIS A 297 14.81 -20.33 6.47
N HIS A 298 14.13 -21.48 6.52
CA HIS A 298 13.68 -22.07 7.78
C HIS A 298 14.84 -22.44 8.71
N VAL A 299 15.91 -23.02 8.18
CA VAL A 299 17.12 -23.40 8.94
C VAL A 299 17.81 -22.17 9.54
N ASN A 300 17.94 -21.07 8.78
CA ASN A 300 18.50 -19.82 9.29
C ASN A 300 17.63 -19.19 10.38
N ASN A 301 16.30 -19.21 10.22
CA ASN A 301 15.39 -18.69 11.24
C ASN A 301 15.42 -19.51 12.52
N ALA A 302 15.49 -20.84 12.42
CA ALA A 302 15.70 -21.71 13.57
C ALA A 302 17.04 -21.41 14.25
N LEU A 303 18.13 -21.21 13.51
CA LEU A 303 19.42 -20.79 14.08
C LEU A 303 19.30 -19.46 14.83
N LYS A 304 18.67 -18.45 14.23
CA LYS A 304 18.43 -17.14 14.88
C LYS A 304 17.60 -17.30 16.15
N ALA A 305 16.48 -18.02 16.08
CA ALA A 305 15.59 -18.28 17.21
C ALA A 305 16.35 -18.91 18.38
N HIS A 306 17.24 -19.87 18.11
CA HIS A 306 18.05 -20.54 19.15
C HIS A 306 19.20 -19.70 19.69
N ARG A 307 19.88 -18.92 18.85
CA ARG A 307 21.16 -18.27 19.23
C ARG A 307 21.06 -16.78 19.56
N LEU A 308 20.09 -16.07 19.00
CA LEU A 308 19.95 -14.61 19.21
C LEU A 308 18.83 -14.25 20.19
N PHE A 309 17.74 -15.03 20.21
CA PHE A 309 16.55 -14.71 21.00
C PHE A 309 16.49 -15.55 22.27
N GLN A 310 16.42 -14.87 23.40
CA GLN A 310 16.41 -15.46 24.73
C GLN A 310 15.02 -15.34 25.36
N ARG A 311 14.53 -16.47 25.86
CA ARG A 311 13.33 -16.52 26.70
C ARG A 311 13.55 -15.69 27.98
N ASP A 312 12.49 -15.04 28.43
CA ASP A 312 12.44 -14.12 29.58
C ASP A 312 13.25 -12.83 29.43
N LYS A 313 13.79 -12.56 28.23
CA LYS A 313 14.47 -11.31 27.88
C LYS A 313 13.84 -10.66 26.65
N ASP A 314 13.80 -11.39 25.54
CA ASP A 314 13.29 -10.88 24.26
C ASP A 314 11.81 -11.27 24.05
N TYR A 315 11.40 -12.40 24.62
CA TYR A 315 10.02 -12.90 24.61
C TYR A 315 9.74 -13.75 25.85
N ILE A 316 8.46 -14.00 26.13
CA ILE A 316 8.01 -15.00 27.11
C ILE A 316 7.02 -15.96 26.47
N VAL A 317 6.87 -17.13 27.08
CA VAL A 317 5.80 -18.07 26.72
C VAL A 317 4.69 -17.97 27.77
N ARG A 318 3.48 -17.61 27.33
CA ARG A 318 2.31 -17.50 28.21
C ARG A 318 1.08 -18.01 27.50
N ASN A 319 0.24 -18.79 28.19
CA ASN A 319 -0.97 -19.41 27.61
C ASN A 319 -0.69 -20.23 26.34
N ASN A 320 0.46 -20.89 26.28
CA ASN A 320 0.90 -21.64 25.09
C ASN A 320 1.12 -20.76 23.84
N GLU A 321 1.44 -19.47 24.03
CA GLU A 321 1.78 -18.52 22.96
C GLU A 321 3.08 -17.77 23.28
N VAL A 322 3.84 -17.41 22.24
CA VAL A 322 5.04 -16.56 22.36
C VAL A 322 4.61 -15.08 22.37
N VAL A 323 4.95 -14.36 23.43
CA VAL A 323 4.65 -12.92 23.59
C VAL A 323 5.95 -12.13 23.66
N ILE A 324 6.11 -11.16 22.76
CA ILE A 324 7.32 -10.32 22.67
C ILE A 324 7.41 -9.37 23.88
N ILE A 325 8.62 -9.18 24.40
CA ILE A 325 8.92 -8.18 25.42
C ILE A 325 9.57 -6.97 24.75
N ASP A 326 9.11 -5.77 25.12
CA ASP A 326 9.78 -4.53 24.74
C ASP A 326 11.08 -4.38 25.54
N GLU A 327 12.21 -4.31 24.84
CA GLU A 327 13.55 -4.30 25.45
C GLU A 327 13.84 -3.07 26.33
N PHE A 328 13.16 -1.94 26.09
CA PHE A 328 13.38 -0.70 26.83
C PHE A 328 12.51 -0.63 28.07
N THR A 329 11.30 -1.16 28.00
CA THR A 329 10.28 -1.01 29.06
C THR A 329 10.01 -2.30 29.83
N GLY A 330 10.47 -3.45 29.33
CA GLY A 330 10.18 -4.78 29.89
C GLY A 330 8.70 -5.16 29.80
N ARG A 331 7.89 -4.43 29.02
CA ARG A 331 6.45 -4.67 28.91
C ARG A 331 6.15 -5.75 27.87
N MET A 332 5.19 -6.62 28.20
CA MET A 332 4.63 -7.58 27.25
C MET A 332 3.87 -6.82 26.16
N MET A 333 4.09 -7.21 24.90
CA MET A 333 3.42 -6.66 23.72
C MET A 333 2.51 -7.71 23.09
N PRO A 334 1.34 -8.02 23.69
CA PRO A 334 0.40 -8.98 23.11
C PRO A 334 -0.08 -8.52 21.73
N GLY A 335 -0.17 -9.47 20.80
CA GLY A 335 -0.54 -9.22 19.40
C GLY A 335 0.60 -8.80 18.47
N ARG A 336 1.81 -8.55 18.99
CA ARG A 336 3.01 -8.37 18.14
C ARG A 336 3.69 -9.70 17.86
N ARG A 337 4.12 -9.88 16.61
CA ARG A 337 4.82 -11.09 16.15
C ARG A 337 6.10 -10.69 15.41
N TYR A 338 7.08 -11.57 15.39
CA TYR A 338 8.27 -11.41 14.56
C TYR A 338 7.95 -11.80 13.11
N SER A 339 8.55 -11.08 12.15
CA SER A 339 8.31 -11.29 10.72
C SER A 339 9.16 -12.42 10.14
N GLU A 340 8.92 -12.77 8.87
CA GLU A 340 9.78 -13.69 8.07
C GLU A 340 9.96 -15.07 8.72
N GLY A 341 8.90 -15.66 9.27
CA GLY A 341 8.94 -17.02 9.84
C GLY A 341 9.70 -17.15 11.17
N LEU A 342 10.30 -16.07 11.68
CA LEU A 342 11.06 -16.10 12.94
C LEU A 342 10.15 -16.35 14.15
N HIS A 343 8.92 -15.85 14.14
CA HIS A 343 7.98 -16.10 15.24
C HIS A 343 7.57 -17.57 15.29
N GLN A 344 7.33 -18.18 14.13
CA GLN A 344 7.04 -19.60 13.99
C GLN A 344 8.23 -20.47 14.41
N ALA A 345 9.45 -20.06 14.06
CA ALA A 345 10.66 -20.73 14.54
C ALA A 345 10.82 -20.64 16.07
N LEU A 346 10.43 -19.53 16.70
CA LEU A 346 10.37 -19.40 18.16
C LEU A 346 9.26 -20.25 18.77
N GLU A 347 8.10 -20.34 18.12
CA GLU A 347 7.01 -21.21 18.53
C GLU A 347 7.43 -22.68 18.51
N ALA A 348 8.16 -23.11 17.46
CA ALA A 348 8.73 -24.44 17.33
C ALA A 348 9.78 -24.73 18.42
N LYS A 349 10.72 -23.80 18.63
CA LYS A 349 11.77 -23.87 19.67
C LYS A 349 11.21 -24.06 21.07
N GLU A 350 10.12 -23.36 21.39
CA GLU A 350 9.47 -23.44 22.70
C GLU A 350 8.41 -24.54 22.79
N HIS A 351 8.24 -25.32 21.72
CA HIS A 351 7.27 -26.41 21.58
C HIS A 351 5.82 -25.96 21.88
N VAL A 352 5.46 -24.75 21.43
CA VAL A 352 4.09 -24.24 21.52
C VAL A 352 3.35 -24.44 20.20
N ALA A 353 2.04 -24.17 20.19
CA ALA A 353 1.24 -24.29 18.97
C ALA A 353 1.72 -23.27 17.93
N ILE A 354 2.31 -23.77 16.83
CA ILE A 354 2.76 -22.95 15.71
C ILE A 354 1.53 -22.44 14.99
N GLN A 355 1.44 -21.13 14.82
CA GLN A 355 0.35 -20.55 14.05
C GLN A 355 0.69 -20.53 12.56
N PRO A 356 -0.29 -20.74 11.67
CA PRO A 356 -0.09 -20.65 10.23
C PRO A 356 0.53 -19.30 9.85
N GLU A 357 1.42 -19.35 8.86
CA GLU A 357 2.00 -18.15 8.29
C GLU A 357 1.00 -17.45 7.36
N ASN A 358 1.12 -16.14 7.29
CA ASN A 358 0.50 -15.39 6.21
C ASN A 358 1.51 -15.32 5.06
N GLN A 359 1.08 -15.70 3.85
CA GLN A 359 1.88 -15.60 2.64
C GLN A 359 1.47 -14.40 1.79
N THR A 360 2.41 -13.87 1.02
CA THR A 360 2.15 -12.87 -0.01
C THR A 360 1.36 -13.50 -1.17
N LEU A 361 0.10 -13.10 -1.35
CA LEU A 361 -0.71 -13.52 -2.50
C LEU A 361 -0.44 -12.65 -3.73
N ALA A 362 -0.31 -11.36 -3.51
CA ALA A 362 -0.01 -10.38 -4.55
C ALA A 362 0.73 -9.21 -3.92
N SER A 363 1.70 -8.66 -4.63
CA SER A 363 2.44 -7.48 -4.18
C SER A 363 2.78 -6.57 -5.35
N ILE A 364 2.96 -5.28 -5.08
CA ILE A 364 3.53 -4.31 -6.02
C ILE A 364 4.10 -3.11 -5.27
N THR A 365 5.21 -2.54 -5.74
CA THR A 365 5.70 -1.26 -5.23
C THR A 365 4.97 -0.08 -5.88
N PHE A 366 4.83 1.04 -5.17
CA PHE A 366 4.27 2.26 -5.77
C PHE A 366 5.05 2.71 -7.00
N GLN A 367 6.38 2.55 -6.97
CA GLN A 367 7.28 2.82 -8.09
C GLN A 367 6.79 2.10 -9.35
N ASN A 368 6.67 0.77 -9.28
CA ASN A 368 6.27 -0.03 -10.42
C ASN A 368 4.80 0.14 -10.79
N TYR A 369 3.92 0.37 -9.82
CA TYR A 369 2.52 0.70 -10.09
C TYR A 369 2.38 1.97 -10.94
N PHE A 370 3.00 3.08 -10.53
CA PHE A 370 2.88 4.35 -11.24
C PHE A 370 3.64 4.37 -12.58
N ARG A 371 4.67 3.55 -12.75
CA ARG A 371 5.37 3.35 -14.04
C ARG A 371 4.50 2.70 -15.11
N MET A 372 3.38 2.06 -14.75
CA MET A 372 2.44 1.49 -15.73
C MET A 372 1.59 2.54 -16.46
N TYR A 373 1.49 3.76 -15.92
CA TYR A 373 0.70 4.80 -16.58
C TYR A 373 1.39 5.30 -17.85
N ASN A 374 0.65 5.38 -18.96
CA ASN A 374 1.17 5.93 -20.22
C ASN A 374 1.70 7.36 -20.05
N LYS A 375 1.06 8.12 -19.15
CA LYS A 375 1.53 9.43 -18.73
C LYS A 375 1.38 9.57 -17.21
N LEU A 376 2.43 10.05 -16.57
CA LEU A 376 2.47 10.34 -15.14
C LEU A 376 2.87 11.79 -14.94
N ALA A 377 2.19 12.49 -14.03
CA ALA A 377 2.52 13.84 -13.63
C ALA A 377 2.32 13.99 -12.13
N GLY A 378 2.85 15.06 -11.54
CA GLY A 378 2.66 15.31 -10.13
C GLY A 378 2.78 16.78 -9.74
N MET A 379 2.22 17.14 -8.61
CA MET A 379 2.31 18.49 -8.07
C MET A 379 2.67 18.46 -6.60
N THR A 380 3.51 19.39 -6.17
CA THR A 380 3.88 19.54 -4.76
C THR A 380 4.48 20.92 -4.52
N GLY A 381 4.63 21.32 -3.25
CA GLY A 381 5.37 22.53 -2.89
C GLY A 381 6.89 22.34 -2.83
N THR A 382 7.37 21.09 -2.87
CA THR A 382 8.77 20.78 -2.53
C THR A 382 9.30 19.53 -3.26
N ALA A 383 9.54 19.58 -4.58
CA ALA A 383 10.04 18.44 -5.37
C ALA A 383 11.50 18.57 -5.80
N LEU A 384 12.06 19.78 -5.86
CA LEU A 384 13.36 20.05 -6.48
C LEU A 384 14.52 19.33 -5.78
N THR A 385 14.38 19.04 -4.48
CA THR A 385 15.39 18.27 -3.72
C THR A 385 15.50 16.83 -4.22
N GLU A 386 14.39 16.24 -4.65
CA GLU A 386 14.30 14.84 -5.11
C GLU A 386 14.26 14.72 -6.65
N ALA A 387 14.58 15.80 -7.36
CA ALA A 387 14.47 15.84 -8.82
C ALA A 387 15.28 14.74 -9.53
N GLU A 388 16.42 14.34 -8.95
CA GLU A 388 17.23 13.22 -9.44
C GLU A 388 16.53 11.86 -9.25
N GLU A 389 15.89 11.65 -8.09
CA GLU A 389 15.13 10.42 -7.81
C GLU A 389 13.92 10.32 -8.76
N PHE A 390 13.16 11.41 -8.93
CA PHE A 390 12.04 11.46 -9.86
C PHE A 390 12.43 11.15 -11.31
N ALA A 391 13.55 11.71 -11.77
CA ALA A 391 14.05 11.46 -13.12
C ALA A 391 14.53 10.01 -13.28
N ASN A 392 15.25 9.47 -12.29
CA ASN A 392 15.83 8.12 -12.38
C ASN A 392 14.80 6.99 -12.25
N ILE A 393 13.77 7.16 -11.40
CA ILE A 393 12.78 6.11 -11.13
C ILE A 393 11.56 6.22 -12.05
N TYR A 394 11.04 7.43 -12.21
CA TYR A 394 9.76 7.67 -12.87
C TYR A 394 9.88 8.39 -14.22
N ASN A 395 11.10 8.76 -14.64
CA ASN A 395 11.34 9.62 -15.81
C ASN A 395 10.58 10.96 -15.73
N LEU A 396 10.38 11.49 -14.51
CA LEU A 396 9.68 12.75 -14.27
C LEU A 396 10.66 13.90 -14.08
N GLY A 397 10.55 14.94 -14.92
CA GLY A 397 11.27 16.20 -14.70
C GLY A 397 10.55 17.09 -13.69
N VAL A 398 11.31 17.78 -12.84
CA VAL A 398 10.76 18.80 -11.93
C VAL A 398 10.91 20.19 -12.55
N THR A 399 9.85 20.99 -12.48
CA THR A 399 9.86 22.41 -12.89
C THR A 399 9.30 23.26 -11.74
N GLU A 400 10.11 24.19 -11.24
CA GLU A 400 9.71 25.17 -10.22
C GLU A 400 8.93 26.30 -10.90
N ILE A 401 7.64 26.40 -10.56
CA ILE A 401 6.74 27.43 -11.07
C ILE A 401 6.87 28.68 -10.18
N PRO A 402 6.99 29.89 -10.77
CA PRO A 402 7.06 31.12 -9.99
C PRO A 402 5.78 31.33 -9.17
N THR A 403 5.91 31.98 -8.00
CA THR A 403 4.74 32.35 -7.19
C THR A 403 3.94 33.47 -7.86
N ASN A 404 2.63 33.49 -7.63
CA ASN A 404 1.78 34.58 -8.12
C ASN A 404 2.16 35.92 -7.49
N LEU A 405 2.48 35.89 -6.19
CA LEU A 405 2.93 37.05 -5.42
C LEU A 405 4.28 36.77 -4.74
N PRO A 406 5.14 37.78 -4.54
CA PRO A 406 6.41 37.61 -3.82
C PRO A 406 6.19 37.18 -2.37
N VAL A 407 6.97 36.22 -1.88
CA VAL A 407 6.88 35.74 -0.50
C VAL A 407 7.49 36.75 0.47
N GLN A 408 6.71 37.17 1.47
CA GLN A 408 7.12 38.13 2.51
C GLN A 408 7.47 37.47 3.85
N ARG A 409 7.39 36.14 3.94
CA ARG A 409 7.71 35.37 5.15
C ARG A 409 9.17 35.58 5.56
N ILE A 410 9.39 35.77 6.85
CA ILE A 410 10.71 35.84 7.47
C ILE A 410 11.04 34.46 8.03
N ASP A 411 12.03 33.79 7.44
CA ASP A 411 12.58 32.53 7.94
C ASP A 411 13.78 32.83 8.84
N GLU A 412 13.63 32.66 10.15
CA GLU A 412 14.69 32.90 11.13
C GLU A 412 15.69 31.74 11.19
N ASP A 413 16.90 32.04 11.66
CA ASP A 413 17.91 31.02 11.95
C ASP A 413 17.46 30.09 13.09
N ASP A 414 17.84 28.81 13.00
CA ASP A 414 17.53 27.82 14.04
C ASP A 414 18.16 28.21 15.40
N GLU A 415 17.42 28.02 16.49
CA GLU A 415 17.93 28.14 17.86
C GLU A 415 18.30 26.76 18.40
N VAL A 416 19.58 26.56 18.71
CA VAL A 416 20.07 25.28 19.23
C VAL A 416 20.39 25.39 20.72
N TYR A 417 19.77 24.52 21.51
CA TYR A 417 19.90 24.41 22.96
C TYR A 417 20.72 23.18 23.33
N ARG A 418 21.30 23.19 24.54
CA ARG A 418 22.07 22.06 25.04
C ARG A 418 21.18 20.91 25.45
N THR A 419 20.06 21.21 26.12
CA THR A 419 19.12 20.21 26.65
C THR A 419 17.72 20.35 26.06
N ILE A 420 16.94 19.27 26.15
CA ILE A 420 15.52 19.26 25.74
C ILE A 420 14.69 20.20 26.62
N GLU A 421 15.00 20.30 27.92
CA GLU A 421 14.28 21.18 28.85
C GLU A 421 14.41 22.66 28.50
N GLU A 422 15.64 23.13 28.25
CA GLU A 422 15.90 24.52 27.82
C GLU A 422 15.15 24.84 26.52
N LYS A 423 15.18 23.91 25.55
CA LYS A 423 14.44 24.00 24.29
C LYS A 423 12.95 24.24 24.54
N TYR A 424 12.31 23.39 25.34
CA TYR A 424 10.88 23.52 25.63
C TYR A 424 10.54 24.79 26.42
N ARG A 425 11.38 25.22 27.37
CA ARG A 425 11.20 26.52 28.07
C ARG A 425 11.18 27.68 27.07
N ALA A 426 12.10 27.67 26.11
CA ALA A 426 12.17 28.71 25.09
C ALA A 426 10.96 28.70 24.14
N ILE A 427 10.51 27.51 23.72
CA ILE A 427 9.31 27.34 22.88
C ILE A 427 8.08 27.91 23.60
N VAL A 428 7.86 27.54 24.87
CA VAL A 428 6.70 28.04 25.64
C VAL A 428 6.74 29.55 25.81
N ARG A 429 7.93 30.13 26.07
CA ARG A 429 8.11 31.59 26.15
C ARG A 429 7.69 32.28 24.86
N ASP A 430 8.17 31.80 23.72
CA ASP A 430 7.89 32.43 22.42
C ASP A 430 6.41 32.26 22.01
N ILE A 431 5.79 31.10 22.32
CA ILE A 431 4.34 30.91 22.15
C ILE A 431 3.55 31.93 22.97
N ARG A 432 3.93 32.16 24.23
CA ARG A 432 3.27 33.14 25.11
C ARG A 432 3.40 34.56 24.56
N GLU A 433 4.58 34.96 24.10
CA GLU A 433 4.83 36.29 23.55
C GLU A 433 4.08 36.54 22.24
N ALA A 434 4.03 35.56 21.35
CA ALA A 434 3.29 35.66 20.09
C ALA A 434 1.76 35.65 20.32
N SER A 435 1.28 34.77 21.19
CA SER A 435 -0.15 34.68 21.55
C SER A 435 -0.64 35.97 22.23
N ALA A 436 0.17 36.59 23.10
CA ALA A 436 -0.14 37.87 23.73
C ALA A 436 -0.30 39.04 22.74
N LYS A 437 0.35 38.97 21.57
CA LYS A 437 0.20 39.93 20.46
C LYS A 437 -0.98 39.59 19.54
N GLY A 438 -1.70 38.50 19.80
CA GLY A 438 -2.79 38.00 18.96
C GLY A 438 -2.30 37.32 17.68
N GLN A 439 -1.03 36.93 17.58
CA GLN A 439 -0.48 36.26 16.41
C GLN A 439 -0.94 34.79 16.38
N PRO A 440 -1.48 34.27 15.27
CA PRO A 440 -1.78 32.84 15.13
C PRO A 440 -0.49 32.02 15.05
N ILE A 441 -0.48 30.85 15.70
CA ILE A 441 0.71 30.00 15.86
C ILE A 441 0.40 28.55 15.44
N LEU A 442 1.26 28.00 14.59
CA LEU A 442 1.31 26.58 14.27
C LEU A 442 2.62 25.99 14.80
N VAL A 443 2.53 25.03 15.71
CA VAL A 443 3.66 24.31 16.27
C VAL A 443 3.77 22.92 15.63
N GLY A 444 4.86 22.65 14.92
CA GLY A 444 5.14 21.34 14.32
C GLY A 444 6.06 20.50 15.21
N THR A 445 5.64 19.27 15.51
CA THR A 445 6.44 18.26 16.23
C THR A 445 6.70 17.04 15.34
N THR A 446 7.64 16.18 15.73
CA THR A 446 8.00 14.97 14.95
C THR A 446 7.22 13.72 15.35
N SER A 447 6.64 13.67 16.56
CA SER A 447 5.89 12.51 17.07
C SER A 447 4.71 12.91 17.96
N ILE A 448 3.73 12.00 18.09
CA ILE A 448 2.55 12.17 18.97
C ILE A 448 2.98 12.37 20.42
N GLU A 449 3.96 11.58 20.89
CA GLU A 449 4.51 11.71 22.24
C GLU A 449 5.04 13.12 22.52
N LYS A 450 5.80 13.69 21.58
CA LYS A 450 6.35 15.05 21.72
C LYS A 450 5.26 16.11 21.68
N SER A 451 4.21 15.93 20.88
CA SER A 451 3.02 16.80 20.90
C SER A 451 2.29 16.78 22.24
N GLU A 452 2.03 15.59 22.80
CA GLU A 452 1.35 15.47 24.09
C GLU A 452 2.20 16.04 25.23
N HIS A 453 3.51 15.79 25.21
CA HIS A 453 4.44 16.38 26.17
C HIS A 453 4.47 17.92 26.11
N LEU A 454 4.47 18.50 24.90
CA LEU A 454 4.35 19.95 24.74
C LEU A 454 2.99 20.47 25.24
N ALA A 455 1.90 19.76 24.91
CA ALA A 455 0.55 20.12 25.34
C ALA A 455 0.43 20.13 26.87
N GLU A 456 0.97 19.13 27.56
CA GLU A 456 0.98 19.07 29.02
C GLU A 456 1.74 20.25 29.65
N ARG A 457 2.88 20.63 29.06
CA ARG A 457 3.65 21.80 29.50
C ARG A 457 2.89 23.10 29.30
N LEU A 458 2.27 23.31 28.14
CA LEU A 458 1.45 24.49 27.88
C LEU A 458 0.31 24.62 28.91
N ARG A 459 -0.37 23.51 29.23
CA ARG A 459 -1.42 23.48 30.27
C ARG A 459 -0.88 23.87 31.64
N THR A 460 0.28 23.33 32.02
CA THR A 460 0.95 23.62 33.30
C THR A 460 1.35 25.10 33.40
N GLU A 461 1.75 25.69 32.28
CA GLU A 461 2.19 27.09 32.15
C GLU A 461 1.03 28.08 31.91
N GLY A 462 -0.21 27.62 32.06
CA GLY A 462 -1.44 28.44 32.04
C GLY A 462 -2.03 28.70 30.65
N ILE A 463 -1.45 28.14 29.58
CA ILE A 463 -1.98 28.25 28.22
C ILE A 463 -2.95 27.09 28.00
N LYS A 464 -4.26 27.37 28.07
CA LYS A 464 -5.31 26.34 27.96
C LYS A 464 -6.02 26.31 26.61
N ASP A 465 -6.02 27.42 25.89
CA ASP A 465 -6.72 27.58 24.61
C ASP A 465 -5.81 27.21 23.44
N PHE A 466 -5.58 25.90 23.25
CA PHE A 466 -4.85 25.36 22.11
C PHE A 466 -5.47 24.04 21.62
N GLN A 467 -5.15 23.68 20.38
CA GLN A 467 -5.61 22.44 19.74
C GLN A 467 -4.42 21.53 19.44
N VAL A 468 -4.62 20.20 19.49
CA VAL A 468 -3.60 19.19 19.16
C VAL A 468 -4.12 18.29 18.05
N LEU A 469 -3.31 18.13 17.00
CA LEU A 469 -3.62 17.32 15.82
C LEU A 469 -2.63 16.16 15.76
N ASN A 470 -3.16 14.93 15.80
CA ASN A 470 -2.38 13.70 15.95
C ASN A 470 -2.47 12.77 14.70
N ALA A 471 -2.94 13.29 13.56
CA ALA A 471 -3.16 12.57 12.30
C ALA A 471 -4.13 11.36 12.40
N ARG A 472 -5.10 11.41 13.32
CA ARG A 472 -6.07 10.31 13.55
C ARG A 472 -7.42 10.54 12.89
N TYR A 473 -7.92 11.77 12.93
CA TYR A 473 -9.27 12.10 12.45
C TYR A 473 -9.20 13.22 11.41
N HIS A 474 -8.97 12.86 10.15
CA HIS A 474 -8.64 13.84 9.10
C HIS A 474 -9.68 14.95 8.91
N GLU A 475 -10.97 14.64 8.99
CA GLU A 475 -12.04 15.63 8.83
C GLU A 475 -12.09 16.64 9.99
N GLN A 476 -12.03 16.15 11.23
CA GLN A 476 -11.98 17.00 12.42
C GLN A 476 -10.71 17.85 12.46
N GLU A 477 -9.58 17.27 12.07
CA GLU A 477 -8.31 17.98 12.00
C GLU A 477 -8.34 19.05 10.92
N ALA A 478 -8.93 18.77 9.74
CA ALA A 478 -9.11 19.76 8.69
C ALA A 478 -9.94 20.96 9.16
N ALA A 479 -11.03 20.71 9.91
CA ALA A 479 -11.85 21.76 10.51
C ALA A 479 -11.03 22.66 11.47
N ILE A 480 -10.19 22.07 12.32
CA ILE A 480 -9.32 22.82 13.24
C ILE A 480 -8.29 23.64 12.45
N VAL A 481 -7.60 23.03 11.50
CA VAL A 481 -6.54 23.66 10.68
C VAL A 481 -7.09 24.83 9.89
N ALA A 482 -8.28 24.69 9.33
CA ALA A 482 -8.96 25.76 8.59
C ALA A 482 -9.24 27.01 9.45
N GLN A 483 -9.29 26.86 10.78
CA GLN A 483 -9.48 27.96 11.73
C GLN A 483 -8.20 28.35 12.49
N ALA A 484 -7.07 27.68 12.24
CA ALA A 484 -5.80 27.94 12.91
C ALA A 484 -5.21 29.33 12.61
N GLY A 485 -5.66 29.99 11.54
CA GLY A 485 -5.24 31.36 11.19
C GLY A 485 -5.98 32.47 11.94
N ARG A 486 -6.87 32.15 12.89
CA ARG A 486 -7.57 33.14 13.72
C ARG A 486 -6.60 33.83 14.70
N PRO A 487 -6.75 35.15 14.95
CA PRO A 487 -5.90 35.86 15.90
C PRO A 487 -5.82 35.17 17.27
N GLY A 488 -4.61 34.92 17.75
CA GLY A 488 -4.31 34.28 19.04
C GLY A 488 -4.47 32.75 19.08
N ALA A 489 -4.90 32.11 17.99
CA ALA A 489 -5.04 30.66 17.94
C ALA A 489 -3.68 29.95 18.03
N VAL A 490 -3.61 28.89 18.84
CA VAL A 490 -2.42 28.04 18.99
C VAL A 490 -2.80 26.62 18.58
N THR A 491 -2.11 26.08 17.58
CA THR A 491 -2.36 24.73 17.05
C THR A 491 -1.06 23.93 17.06
N ILE A 492 -1.06 22.77 17.71
CA ILE A 492 0.04 21.80 17.68
C ILE A 492 -0.29 20.73 16.64
N ALA A 493 0.62 20.47 15.72
CA ALA A 493 0.47 19.46 14.67
C ALA A 493 1.64 18.47 14.72
N THR A 494 1.32 17.18 14.84
CA THR A 494 2.31 16.10 14.69
C THR A 494 2.62 15.90 13.22
N ASN A 495 3.88 16.04 12.84
CA ASN A 495 4.40 15.76 11.50
C ASN A 495 3.55 16.40 10.39
N MET A 496 2.79 15.60 9.63
CA MET A 496 1.95 16.04 8.52
C MET A 496 0.46 16.22 8.88
N ALA A 497 0.08 16.27 10.16
CA ALA A 497 -1.31 16.49 10.55
C ALA A 497 -1.87 17.79 9.95
N GLY A 498 -3.11 17.75 9.46
CA GLY A 498 -3.70 18.88 8.74
C GLY A 498 -3.20 19.11 7.30
N ARG A 499 -2.54 18.12 6.69
CA ARG A 499 -2.12 18.20 5.29
C ARG A 499 -3.32 18.37 4.34
N GLY A 500 -3.08 19.05 3.21
CA GLY A 500 -4.10 19.31 2.21
C GLY A 500 -5.11 20.39 2.57
N THR A 501 -5.09 20.91 3.81
CA THR A 501 -5.95 22.04 4.24
C THR A 501 -5.15 23.35 4.31
N ASP A 502 -5.72 24.43 3.77
CA ASP A 502 -5.12 25.77 3.80
C ASP A 502 -5.39 26.45 5.14
N ILE A 503 -4.37 27.15 5.68
CA ILE A 503 -4.50 27.99 6.87
C ILE A 503 -4.65 29.42 6.40
N GLN A 504 -5.89 29.85 6.22
CA GLN A 504 -6.22 31.22 5.85
C GLN A 504 -6.18 32.13 7.09
N LEU A 505 -5.49 33.27 6.99
CA LEU A 505 -5.51 34.28 8.05
C LEU A 505 -6.94 34.80 8.25
N GLY A 506 -7.40 34.81 9.50
CA GLY A 506 -8.79 35.11 9.87
C GLY A 506 -9.73 33.89 9.93
N GLY A 507 -9.32 32.74 9.37
CA GLY A 507 -10.11 31.50 9.30
C GLY A 507 -10.76 31.29 7.93
N ASN A 508 -11.14 30.04 7.62
CA ASN A 508 -11.82 29.68 6.37
C ASN A 508 -13.32 29.96 6.45
N ALA A 509 -13.84 30.77 5.51
CA ALA A 509 -15.25 31.16 5.48
C ALA A 509 -16.18 30.03 5.08
N ASP A 510 -15.86 29.30 4.02
CA ASP A 510 -16.73 28.27 3.48
C ASP A 510 -16.91 27.11 4.48
N MET A 511 -15.82 26.70 5.15
CA MET A 511 -15.90 25.67 6.19
C MET A 511 -16.66 26.15 7.44
N ARG A 512 -16.51 27.42 7.83
CA ARG A 512 -17.26 27.98 8.96
C ARG A 512 -18.75 28.09 8.64
N ILE A 513 -19.10 28.49 7.42
CA ILE A 513 -20.47 28.53 6.93
C ILE A 513 -21.07 27.12 6.92
N ALA A 514 -20.36 26.15 6.36
CA ALA A 514 -20.82 24.76 6.30
C ALA A 514 -21.09 24.17 7.69
N GLN A 515 -20.31 24.54 8.70
CA GLN A 515 -20.49 24.07 10.08
C GLN A 515 -21.56 24.84 10.85
N GLU A 516 -21.51 26.18 10.86
CA GLU A 516 -22.42 27.00 11.67
C GLU A 516 -23.84 27.07 11.09
N LEU A 517 -24.00 26.85 9.78
CA LEU A 517 -25.28 26.92 9.06
C LEU A 517 -25.74 25.57 8.50
N ALA A 518 -25.16 24.45 8.94
CA ALA A 518 -25.50 23.10 8.45
C ALA A 518 -27.01 22.81 8.52
N ASP A 519 -27.63 23.11 9.66
CA ASP A 519 -29.05 22.84 9.92
C ASP A 519 -29.99 23.97 9.44
N MET A 520 -29.45 24.99 8.78
CA MET A 520 -30.21 26.16 8.34
C MET A 520 -30.65 26.01 6.87
N PRO A 521 -31.97 26.03 6.58
CA PRO A 521 -32.45 25.96 5.21
C PRO A 521 -32.02 27.18 4.39
N GLU A 522 -31.91 27.00 3.06
CA GLU A 522 -31.61 28.09 2.14
C GLU A 522 -32.68 29.19 2.19
N GLY A 523 -32.24 30.45 2.20
CA GLY A 523 -33.13 31.60 2.31
C GLY A 523 -32.40 32.88 2.73
N PRO A 524 -33.12 34.02 2.76
CA PRO A 524 -32.52 35.34 3.00
C PRO A 524 -31.87 35.48 4.38
N GLU A 525 -32.33 34.72 5.38
CA GLU A 525 -31.71 34.70 6.71
C GLU A 525 -30.34 33.99 6.71
N ARG A 526 -30.22 32.90 5.93
CA ARG A 526 -28.95 32.18 5.74
C ARG A 526 -27.96 33.07 5.00
N ASP A 527 -28.38 33.71 3.92
CA ASP A 527 -27.54 34.64 3.13
C ASP A 527 -27.00 35.80 4.00
N ALA A 528 -27.85 36.35 4.88
CA ALA A 528 -27.44 37.41 5.80
C ALA A 528 -26.38 36.92 6.79
N LYS A 529 -26.50 35.69 7.32
CA LYS A 529 -25.49 35.09 8.19
C LYS A 529 -24.21 34.73 7.46
N GLU A 530 -24.28 34.21 6.25
CA GLU A 530 -23.10 33.94 5.41
C GLU A 530 -22.31 35.22 5.16
N LYS A 531 -23.00 36.33 4.86
CA LYS A 531 -22.38 37.64 4.71
C LYS A 531 -21.72 38.10 6.01
N ALA A 532 -22.40 37.99 7.15
CA ALA A 532 -21.85 38.36 8.45
C ALA A 532 -20.60 37.54 8.82
N ILE A 533 -20.59 36.23 8.53
CA ILE A 533 -19.43 35.36 8.73
C ILE A 533 -18.24 35.82 7.87
N ARG A 534 -18.48 36.11 6.59
CA ARG A 534 -17.44 36.61 5.68
C ARG A 534 -16.86 37.95 6.12
N GLU A 535 -17.70 38.87 6.59
CA GLU A 535 -17.29 40.16 7.16
C GLU A 535 -16.46 39.99 8.45
N ASP A 536 -16.86 39.08 9.35
CA ASP A 536 -16.10 38.78 10.56
C ASP A 536 -14.72 38.19 10.24
N ILE A 537 -14.64 37.27 9.27
CA ILE A 537 -13.37 36.68 8.83
C ILE A 537 -12.46 37.75 8.21
N ALA A 538 -12.99 38.65 7.39
CA ALA A 538 -12.21 39.76 6.83
C ALA A 538 -11.61 40.64 7.94
N ARG A 539 -12.42 40.97 8.97
CA ARG A 539 -11.95 41.72 10.15
C ARG A 539 -10.89 40.96 10.95
N LEU A 540 -11.06 39.66 11.15
CA LEU A 540 -10.07 38.82 11.83
C LEU A 540 -8.78 38.67 11.02
N LYS A 541 -8.88 38.62 9.69
CA LYS A 541 -7.74 38.59 8.78
C LYS A 541 -6.87 39.83 8.93
N GLU A 542 -7.47 41.02 8.95
CA GLU A 542 -6.74 42.28 9.15
C GLU A 542 -5.97 42.28 10.48
N LYS A 543 -6.59 41.77 11.56
CA LYS A 543 -5.92 41.63 12.86
C LYS A 543 -4.75 40.65 12.81
N ALA A 544 -4.92 39.50 12.18
CA ALA A 544 -3.86 38.50 12.05
C ALA A 544 -2.69 39.01 11.21
N LEU A 545 -2.98 39.75 10.13
CA LEU A 545 -1.96 40.42 9.30
C LEU A 545 -1.19 41.48 10.12
N ALA A 546 -1.89 42.32 10.87
CA ALA A 546 -1.28 43.34 11.73
C ALA A 546 -0.42 42.74 12.86
N ALA A 547 -0.77 41.54 13.32
CA ALA A 547 0.01 40.78 14.31
C ALA A 547 1.27 40.10 13.72
N GLY A 548 1.53 40.25 12.41
CA GLY A 548 2.70 39.68 11.72
C GLY A 548 2.42 38.41 10.92
N GLY A 549 1.15 38.04 10.73
CA GLY A 549 0.74 36.84 10.01
C GLY A 549 1.00 35.55 10.78
N LEU A 550 0.88 34.40 10.11
CA LEU A 550 1.03 33.09 10.74
C LEU A 550 2.47 32.87 11.21
N TYR A 551 2.64 32.51 12.47
CA TYR A 551 3.92 32.08 13.00
C TYR A 551 4.02 30.55 13.01
N VAL A 552 4.98 30.01 12.27
CA VAL A 552 5.29 28.57 12.27
C VAL A 552 6.50 28.31 13.15
N LEU A 553 6.30 27.51 14.19
CA LEU A 553 7.36 27.07 15.10
C LEU A 553 7.57 25.57 14.92
N ALA A 554 8.81 25.13 14.71
CA ALA A 554 9.15 23.71 14.68
C ALA A 554 9.93 23.34 15.95
N THR A 555 9.56 22.24 16.59
CA THR A 555 10.23 21.81 17.84
C THR A 555 11.48 20.98 17.59
N GLU A 556 11.69 20.52 16.35
CA GLU A 556 12.81 19.71 15.87
C GLU A 556 12.98 19.85 14.35
N ARG A 557 14.09 19.31 13.81
CA ARG A 557 14.29 19.09 12.38
C ARG A 557 13.80 17.69 12.00
N HIS A 558 13.17 17.57 10.84
CA HIS A 558 12.84 16.26 10.26
C HIS A 558 14.07 15.63 9.63
N GLU A 559 13.96 14.34 9.31
CA GLU A 559 14.99 13.60 8.55
C GLU A 559 15.29 14.22 7.18
N SER A 560 14.27 14.86 6.58
CA SER A 560 14.37 15.53 5.29
C SER A 560 14.10 17.02 5.41
N ARG A 561 14.92 17.81 4.70
CA ARG A 561 14.76 19.27 4.60
C ARG A 561 13.45 19.65 3.90
N ARG A 562 12.96 18.77 3.04
CA ARG A 562 11.69 18.92 2.32
C ARG A 562 10.52 19.10 3.28
N ILE A 563 10.39 18.21 4.26
CA ILE A 563 9.31 18.23 5.27
C ILE A 563 9.39 19.50 6.12
N ASP A 564 10.61 19.92 6.50
CA ASP A 564 10.82 21.20 7.19
C ASP A 564 10.30 22.39 6.36
N ASN A 565 10.60 22.40 5.06
CA ASN A 565 10.16 23.47 4.16
C ASN A 565 8.65 23.44 3.91
N GLN A 566 8.01 22.28 3.91
CA GLN A 566 6.56 22.18 3.86
C GLN A 566 5.91 22.80 5.12
N LEU A 567 6.49 22.56 6.30
CA LEU A 567 6.04 23.17 7.54
C LEU A 567 6.18 24.69 7.47
N ARG A 568 7.36 25.22 7.08
CA ARG A 568 7.54 26.68 6.84
C ARG A 568 6.54 27.24 5.84
N GLY A 569 6.30 26.48 4.75
CA GLY A 569 5.37 26.78 3.68
C GLY A 569 3.91 26.92 4.11
N ARG A 570 3.56 26.52 5.35
CA ARG A 570 2.23 26.80 5.91
C ARG A 570 2.00 28.30 6.14
N SER A 571 3.07 29.08 6.33
CA SER A 571 3.04 30.53 6.53
C SER A 571 3.47 31.32 5.28
N GLY A 572 2.99 32.56 5.18
CA GLY A 572 3.33 33.54 4.13
C GLY A 572 2.80 33.19 2.74
N ARG A 573 1.58 32.65 2.67
CA ARG A 573 0.91 32.26 1.42
C ARG A 573 0.39 33.48 0.68
N GLN A 574 0.38 33.44 -0.66
CA GLN A 574 -0.08 34.55 -1.52
C GLN A 574 0.51 35.92 -1.13
N GLY A 575 1.76 35.94 -0.68
CA GLY A 575 2.46 37.17 -0.29
C GLY A 575 2.10 37.72 1.08
N ASP A 576 1.30 37.00 1.89
CA ASP A 576 1.03 37.37 3.28
C ASP A 576 2.34 37.47 4.09
N PRO A 577 2.41 38.37 5.09
CA PRO A 577 3.47 38.35 6.08
C PRO A 577 3.42 37.07 6.90
N GLY A 578 4.55 36.70 7.47
CA GLY A 578 4.64 35.51 8.30
C GLY A 578 6.03 35.32 8.86
N ARG A 579 6.15 34.40 9.82
CA ARG A 579 7.41 34.06 10.47
C ARG A 579 7.56 32.54 10.52
N SER A 580 8.79 32.04 10.39
CA SER A 580 9.10 30.65 10.72
C SER A 580 10.39 30.53 11.53
N LYS A 581 10.42 29.59 12.47
CA LYS A 581 11.58 29.35 13.33
C LYS A 581 11.66 27.90 13.80
N PHE A 582 12.87 27.38 13.93
CA PHE A 582 13.14 26.01 14.39
C PHE A 582 13.89 26.07 15.72
N TYR A 583 13.43 25.24 16.67
CA TYR A 583 14.03 25.03 17.97
C TYR A 583 14.65 23.64 17.98
N LEU A 584 15.91 23.53 18.39
CA LEU A 584 16.65 22.27 18.35
C LEU A 584 17.40 22.04 19.66
N SER A 585 17.66 20.78 19.96
CA SER A 585 18.54 20.34 21.03
C SER A 585 19.64 19.43 20.48
N ILE A 586 20.81 19.45 21.11
CA ILE A 586 21.86 18.45 20.85
C ILE A 586 21.37 17.02 21.17
N GLN A 587 20.39 16.91 22.08
CA GLN A 587 19.78 15.66 22.49
C GLN A 587 18.68 15.15 21.53
N ASP A 588 18.30 15.94 20.52
CA ASP A 588 17.29 15.52 19.53
C ASP A 588 17.80 14.35 18.67
N ASP A 589 16.89 13.53 18.14
CA ASP A 589 17.24 12.28 17.43
C ASP A 589 18.20 12.50 16.26
N LEU A 590 17.96 13.51 15.42
CA LEU A 590 18.85 13.84 14.30
C LEU A 590 20.28 14.18 14.79
N MET A 591 20.39 14.89 15.90
CA MET A 591 21.66 15.30 16.50
C MET A 591 22.34 14.15 17.23
N ARG A 592 21.59 13.23 17.84
CA ARG A 592 22.13 12.02 18.46
C ARG A 592 22.70 11.04 17.44
N ILE A 593 22.06 10.90 16.28
CA ILE A 593 22.48 9.95 15.24
C ILE A 593 23.66 10.50 14.42
N PHE A 594 23.72 11.81 14.18
CA PHE A 594 24.68 12.42 13.25
C PHE A 594 25.59 13.49 13.87
N GLY A 595 25.27 13.99 15.06
CA GLY A 595 26.13 14.85 15.84
C GLY A 595 27.27 14.03 16.40
N SER A 596 28.50 14.39 16.04
CA SER A 596 29.68 13.79 16.65
C SER A 596 29.71 14.09 18.16
N ASP A 597 30.14 13.14 19.00
CA ASP A 597 30.46 13.34 20.43
C ASP A 597 31.35 14.59 20.70
N ARG A 598 32.08 15.03 19.66
CA ARG A 598 32.87 16.27 19.65
C ARG A 598 32.06 17.56 19.84
N MET A 599 30.77 17.62 19.48
CA MET A 599 29.98 18.85 19.57
C MET A 599 29.62 19.19 21.02
N ASP A 600 29.14 18.22 21.80
CA ASP A 600 28.82 18.44 23.22
C ASP A 600 30.09 18.88 24.01
N GLY A 601 31.23 18.20 23.77
CA GLY A 601 32.50 18.57 24.38
C GLY A 601 33.07 19.92 23.94
N MET A 602 32.76 20.39 22.72
CA MET A 602 33.13 21.73 22.24
C MET A 602 32.26 22.81 22.88
N LEU A 603 30.96 22.57 23.03
CA LEU A 603 29.99 23.52 23.57
C LEU A 603 30.14 23.71 25.08
N GLN A 604 30.48 22.65 25.82
CA GLN A 604 30.86 22.75 27.23
C GLN A 604 32.12 23.60 27.43
N LYS A 605 33.08 23.55 26.50
CA LYS A 605 34.30 24.39 26.52
C LYS A 605 34.04 25.84 26.13
N LEU A 606 32.98 26.12 25.38
CA LEU A 606 32.57 27.47 24.95
C LEU A 606 31.89 28.28 26.08
N GLY A 607 31.52 27.64 27.19
CA GLY A 607 31.00 28.34 28.38
C GLY A 607 29.58 28.87 28.25
N LEU A 608 28.75 28.25 27.40
CA LEU A 608 27.32 28.57 27.27
C LEU A 608 26.60 28.47 28.61
N LYS A 609 25.85 29.52 28.94
CA LYS A 609 25.02 29.55 30.15
C LYS A 609 23.72 28.79 29.93
N GLU A 610 23.10 28.38 31.04
CA GLU A 610 21.76 27.80 31.02
C GLU A 610 20.78 28.79 30.35
N ASP A 611 19.89 28.27 29.49
CA ASP A 611 18.93 29.02 28.67
C ASP A 611 19.50 29.94 27.56
N GLU A 612 20.80 29.85 27.26
CA GLU A 612 21.41 30.57 26.14
C GLU A 612 21.34 29.74 24.84
N ALA A 613 20.68 30.30 23.82
CA ALA A 613 20.56 29.66 22.50
C ALA A 613 21.80 29.90 21.65
N ILE A 614 22.25 28.86 20.94
CA ILE A 614 23.31 28.99 19.95
C ILE A 614 22.69 29.32 18.61
N ILE A 615 22.94 30.55 18.14
CA ILE A 615 22.51 31.02 16.82
C ILE A 615 23.77 31.29 16.01
N HIS A 616 24.14 30.37 15.12
CA HIS A 616 25.28 30.61 14.23
C HIS A 616 25.11 29.88 12.89
N PRO A 617 25.36 30.55 11.74
CA PRO A 617 25.14 29.98 10.39
C PRO A 617 25.87 28.66 10.08
N TRP A 618 26.95 28.35 10.82
CA TRP A 618 27.69 27.09 10.68
C TRP A 618 26.92 25.86 11.16
N ILE A 619 26.06 26.01 12.17
CA ILE A 619 25.24 24.92 12.72
C ILE A 619 24.14 24.58 11.71
N ASN A 620 23.48 25.59 11.12
CA ASN A 620 22.53 25.39 10.03
C ASN A 620 23.16 24.61 8.87
N LYS A 621 24.40 24.94 8.48
CA LYS A 621 25.15 24.18 7.46
C LYS A 621 25.52 22.76 7.90
N ALA A 622 25.81 22.53 9.17
CA ALA A 622 26.12 21.20 9.69
C ALA A 622 24.87 20.31 9.72
N LEU A 623 23.74 20.85 10.17
CA LEU A 623 22.41 20.23 10.15
C LEU A 623 21.99 19.89 8.72
N GLU A 624 22.12 20.83 7.78
CA GLU A 624 21.83 20.62 6.37
C GLU A 624 22.64 19.45 5.78
N LYS A 625 23.92 19.33 6.15
CA LYS A 625 24.76 18.18 5.74
C LYS A 625 24.31 16.86 6.37
N ALA A 626 23.88 16.89 7.64
CA ALA A 626 23.35 15.71 8.31
C ALA A 626 22.06 15.21 7.64
N GLN A 627 21.09 16.11 7.41
CA GLN A 627 19.85 15.81 6.67
C GLN A 627 20.16 15.24 5.28
N LYS A 628 21.07 15.86 4.52
CA LYS A 628 21.46 15.36 3.19
C LYS A 628 22.04 13.94 3.24
N LYS A 629 22.77 13.59 4.31
CA LYS A 629 23.31 12.23 4.50
C LYS A 629 22.20 11.23 4.83
N VAL A 630 21.19 11.64 5.60
CA VAL A 630 20.00 10.82 5.87
C VAL A 630 19.21 10.59 4.60
N GLU A 631 18.93 11.66 3.84
CA GLU A 631 18.22 11.61 2.57
C GLU A 631 18.92 10.67 1.58
N ALA A 632 20.25 10.81 1.41
CA ALA A 632 21.03 9.92 0.54
C ALA A 632 20.96 8.45 1.00
N ARG A 633 21.06 8.18 2.31
CA ARG A 633 20.91 6.81 2.84
C ARG A 633 19.51 6.24 2.57
N ASN A 634 18.47 7.04 2.79
CA ASN A 634 17.09 6.62 2.54
C ASN A 634 16.83 6.38 1.05
N PHE A 635 17.41 7.22 0.18
CA PHE A 635 17.40 7.03 -1.26
C PHE A 635 18.08 5.72 -1.67
N ASP A 636 19.26 5.41 -1.13
CA ASP A 636 19.96 4.15 -1.41
C ASP A 636 19.15 2.92 -0.99
N ILE A 637 18.47 2.97 0.17
CA ILE A 637 17.57 1.91 0.63
C ILE A 637 16.42 1.72 -0.37
N ARG A 638 15.71 2.80 -0.74
CA ARG A 638 14.60 2.72 -1.70
C ARG A 638 15.07 2.23 -3.07
N LYS A 639 16.22 2.72 -3.54
CA LYS A 639 16.82 2.29 -4.81
C LYS A 639 17.15 0.81 -4.80
N ASN A 640 17.65 0.27 -3.69
CA ASN A 640 17.91 -1.16 -3.56
C ASN A 640 16.61 -1.95 -3.52
N LEU A 641 15.60 -1.54 -2.75
CA LEU A 641 14.28 -2.18 -2.74
C LEU A 641 13.66 -2.25 -4.14
N LEU A 642 13.71 -1.14 -4.89
CA LEU A 642 13.21 -1.07 -6.27
C LEU A 642 13.95 -2.04 -7.20
N LYS A 643 15.27 -2.17 -7.08
CA LYS A 643 16.05 -3.10 -7.93
C LYS A 643 15.63 -4.55 -7.75
N TYR A 644 15.31 -4.98 -6.53
CA TYR A 644 14.80 -6.33 -6.29
C TYR A 644 13.36 -6.48 -6.79
N ASP A 645 12.49 -5.49 -6.56
CA ASP A 645 11.12 -5.53 -7.07
C ASP A 645 11.06 -5.43 -8.60
N ASP A 646 12.02 -4.79 -9.29
CA ASP A 646 12.07 -4.74 -10.74
C ASP A 646 12.18 -6.15 -11.35
N VAL A 647 12.94 -7.05 -10.71
CA VAL A 647 13.06 -8.46 -11.14
C VAL A 647 11.72 -9.18 -11.00
N MET A 648 11.07 -9.02 -9.84
CA MET A 648 9.72 -9.54 -9.59
C MET A 648 8.71 -8.98 -10.58
N ASN A 649 8.82 -7.69 -10.89
CA ASN A 649 7.88 -6.95 -11.71
C ASN A 649 7.95 -7.38 -13.18
N ASP A 650 9.14 -7.68 -13.70
CA ASP A 650 9.30 -8.21 -15.05
C ASP A 650 8.62 -9.58 -15.20
N GLN A 651 8.76 -10.46 -14.20
CA GLN A 651 8.05 -11.75 -14.17
C GLN A 651 6.53 -11.56 -14.01
N ARG A 652 6.12 -10.68 -13.08
CA ARG A 652 4.71 -10.36 -12.81
C ARG A 652 4.00 -9.84 -14.05
N LYS A 653 4.63 -8.97 -14.83
CA LYS A 653 4.06 -8.47 -16.09
C LYS A 653 3.73 -9.59 -17.05
N VAL A 654 4.67 -10.52 -17.25
CA VAL A 654 4.47 -11.68 -18.13
C VAL A 654 3.32 -12.53 -17.61
N VAL A 655 3.30 -12.86 -16.31
CA VAL A 655 2.23 -13.66 -15.70
C VAL A 655 0.87 -12.98 -15.82
N PHE A 656 0.77 -11.69 -15.53
CA PHE A 656 -0.50 -10.95 -15.57
C PHE A 656 -1.00 -10.71 -17.00
N GLU A 657 -0.10 -10.45 -17.95
CA GLU A 657 -0.44 -10.33 -19.38
C GLU A 657 -0.98 -11.66 -19.91
N GLN A 658 -0.26 -12.77 -19.67
CA GLN A 658 -0.74 -14.12 -20.00
C GLN A 658 -2.08 -14.42 -19.34
N ARG A 659 -2.26 -14.05 -18.07
CA ARG A 659 -3.52 -14.25 -17.34
C ARG A 659 -4.68 -13.52 -18.01
N ILE A 660 -4.48 -12.28 -18.43
CA ILE A 660 -5.49 -11.49 -19.16
C ILE A 660 -5.79 -12.13 -20.51
N ASP A 661 -4.78 -12.52 -21.27
CA ASP A 661 -4.95 -13.18 -22.56
C ASP A 661 -5.73 -14.51 -22.43
N LEU A 662 -5.46 -15.28 -21.38
CA LEU A 662 -6.19 -16.52 -21.06
C LEU A 662 -7.64 -16.27 -20.65
N MET A 663 -7.93 -15.13 -20.01
CA MET A 663 -9.29 -14.71 -19.65
C MET A 663 -10.10 -14.23 -20.86
N ASP A 664 -9.47 -13.43 -21.75
CA ASP A 664 -10.10 -12.85 -22.93
C ASP A 664 -10.19 -13.85 -24.10
N GLY A 665 -9.34 -14.89 -24.10
CA GLY A 665 -9.28 -15.92 -25.12
C GLY A 665 -10.56 -16.75 -25.26
N GLY A 666 -11.06 -16.87 -26.49
CA GLY A 666 -12.27 -17.64 -26.81
C GLY A 666 -12.10 -19.16 -26.69
N SER A 667 -10.91 -19.70 -26.97
CA SER A 667 -10.54 -21.11 -26.80
C SER A 667 -9.06 -21.20 -26.42
N LEU A 668 -8.72 -22.12 -25.51
CA LEU A 668 -7.35 -22.37 -25.05
C LEU A 668 -6.79 -23.68 -25.63
N THR A 669 -7.49 -24.28 -26.59
CA THR A 669 -7.21 -25.63 -27.07
C THR A 669 -5.85 -25.73 -27.76
N GLU A 670 -5.44 -24.71 -28.51
CA GLU A 670 -4.11 -24.67 -29.16
C GLU A 670 -3.00 -24.55 -28.13
N THR A 671 -3.10 -23.59 -27.19
CA THR A 671 -2.14 -23.43 -26.09
C THR A 671 -1.99 -24.71 -25.26
N ILE A 672 -3.10 -25.38 -24.94
CA ILE A 672 -3.07 -26.64 -24.18
C ILE A 672 -2.50 -27.80 -25.01
N ALA A 673 -2.70 -27.79 -26.33
CA ALA A 673 -2.08 -28.76 -27.21
C ALA A 673 -0.55 -28.58 -27.26
N GLU A 674 -0.07 -27.34 -27.31
CA GLU A 674 1.36 -27.01 -27.21
C GLU A 674 1.94 -27.45 -25.85
N MET A 675 1.28 -27.12 -24.74
CA MET A 675 1.71 -27.57 -23.40
C MET A 675 1.81 -29.09 -23.31
N ARG A 676 0.84 -29.81 -23.89
CA ARG A 676 0.84 -31.28 -23.92
C ARG A 676 1.97 -31.83 -24.79
N GLN A 677 2.25 -31.20 -25.92
CA GLN A 677 3.37 -31.58 -26.79
C GLN A 677 4.71 -31.40 -26.06
N ASP A 678 4.90 -30.26 -25.40
CA ASP A 678 6.10 -29.99 -24.61
C ASP A 678 6.30 -31.02 -23.49
N VAL A 679 5.21 -31.41 -22.80
CA VAL A 679 5.26 -32.45 -21.76
C VAL A 679 5.68 -33.81 -22.35
N VAL A 680 5.20 -34.16 -23.54
CA VAL A 680 5.63 -35.38 -24.25
C VAL A 680 7.12 -35.29 -24.58
N ASP A 681 7.57 -34.15 -25.10
CA ASP A 681 8.96 -33.94 -25.48
C ASP A 681 9.91 -34.01 -24.27
N ASP A 682 9.52 -33.43 -23.13
CA ASP A 682 10.26 -33.50 -21.86
C ASP A 682 10.34 -34.94 -21.31
N LEU A 683 9.26 -35.71 -21.42
CA LEU A 683 9.24 -37.12 -21.02
C LEU A 683 10.19 -37.95 -21.89
N ILE A 684 10.16 -37.76 -23.21
CA ILE A 684 11.07 -38.44 -24.14
C ILE A 684 12.52 -38.08 -23.81
N ALA A 685 12.85 -36.78 -23.73
CA ALA A 685 14.22 -36.33 -23.48
C ALA A 685 14.80 -36.87 -22.16
N ARG A 686 13.97 -37.02 -21.12
CA ARG A 686 14.38 -37.50 -19.80
C ARG A 686 14.64 -39.01 -19.74
N TYR A 687 13.77 -39.82 -20.35
CA TYR A 687 13.80 -41.28 -20.21
C TYR A 687 14.37 -42.01 -21.45
N ILE A 688 14.37 -41.36 -22.61
CA ILE A 688 14.81 -41.86 -23.92
C ILE A 688 15.74 -40.79 -24.56
N PRO A 689 16.98 -40.63 -24.06
CA PRO A 689 17.89 -39.61 -24.59
C PRO A 689 18.32 -39.92 -26.04
N GLU A 690 18.34 -38.92 -26.93
CA GLU A 690 18.64 -39.06 -28.37
C GLU A 690 19.95 -39.80 -28.67
N THR A 691 20.96 -39.67 -27.81
CA THR A 691 22.28 -40.29 -28.01
C THR A 691 22.47 -41.63 -27.30
N ALA A 692 21.46 -42.09 -26.53
CA ALA A 692 21.55 -43.31 -25.75
C ALA A 692 21.10 -44.52 -26.58
N TYR A 693 21.78 -45.66 -26.41
CA TYR A 693 21.33 -46.92 -27.02
C TYR A 693 20.01 -47.37 -26.37
N ALA A 694 19.17 -48.10 -27.09
CA ALA A 694 17.87 -48.58 -26.60
C ALA A 694 17.95 -49.38 -25.28
N GLU A 695 19.09 -50.02 -25.02
CA GLU A 695 19.38 -50.75 -23.78
C GLU A 695 19.58 -49.85 -22.54
N GLN A 696 19.83 -48.56 -22.76
CA GLN A 696 20.04 -47.55 -21.73
C GLN A 696 18.78 -46.73 -21.44
N TRP A 697 17.69 -46.98 -22.16
CA TRP A 697 16.41 -46.29 -21.94
C TRP A 697 15.76 -46.77 -20.65
N ASP A 698 15.24 -45.84 -19.85
CA ASP A 698 14.48 -46.16 -18.64
C ASP A 698 13.00 -46.34 -18.98
N ILE A 699 12.68 -47.49 -19.59
CA ILE A 699 11.32 -47.80 -20.05
C ILE A 699 10.32 -47.94 -18.90
N GLN A 700 10.76 -48.47 -17.76
CA GLN A 700 9.85 -48.60 -16.60
C GLN A 700 9.54 -47.23 -16.00
N GLY A 701 10.54 -46.36 -15.83
CA GLY A 701 10.34 -44.98 -15.41
C GLY A 701 9.47 -44.21 -16.40
N PHE A 702 9.71 -44.38 -17.70
CA PHE A 702 8.91 -43.76 -18.76
C PHE A 702 7.44 -44.19 -18.70
N LYS A 703 7.16 -45.50 -18.58
CA LYS A 703 5.79 -46.01 -18.46
C LYS A 703 5.05 -45.43 -17.26
N GLN A 704 5.71 -45.39 -16.11
CA GLN A 704 5.13 -44.81 -14.90
C GLN A 704 4.86 -43.31 -15.08
N ALA A 705 5.80 -42.58 -15.65
CA ALA A 705 5.66 -41.15 -15.90
C ALA A 705 4.55 -40.82 -16.91
N VAL A 706 4.38 -41.64 -17.97
CA VAL A 706 3.26 -41.52 -18.92
C VAL A 706 1.92 -41.75 -18.22
N LEU A 707 1.84 -42.75 -17.33
CA LEU A 707 0.63 -42.99 -16.55
C LEU A 707 0.33 -41.85 -15.56
N GLU A 708 1.36 -41.27 -14.94
CA GLU A 708 1.22 -40.17 -13.98
C GLU A 708 0.87 -38.84 -14.64
N GLN A 709 1.50 -38.49 -15.76
CA GLN A 709 1.35 -37.18 -16.39
C GLN A 709 0.29 -37.16 -17.49
N LEU A 710 0.10 -38.26 -18.22
CA LEU A 710 -0.87 -38.32 -19.33
C LEU A 710 -2.08 -39.20 -19.00
N ASN A 711 -2.05 -39.96 -17.90
CA ASN A 711 -3.13 -40.88 -17.51
C ASN A 711 -3.47 -41.88 -18.64
N LEU A 712 -2.44 -42.36 -19.33
CA LEU A 712 -2.54 -43.34 -20.41
C LEU A 712 -1.77 -44.61 -20.04
N ASP A 713 -2.43 -45.76 -20.13
CA ASP A 713 -1.78 -47.07 -20.03
C ASP A 713 -1.43 -47.54 -21.46
N LEU A 714 -0.20 -47.24 -21.88
CA LEU A 714 0.29 -47.55 -23.23
C LEU A 714 1.32 -48.69 -23.18
N PRO A 715 1.39 -49.55 -24.21
CA PRO A 715 2.35 -50.65 -24.31
C PRO A 715 3.75 -50.14 -24.74
N VAL A 716 4.30 -49.16 -24.04
CA VAL A 716 5.65 -48.61 -24.30
C VAL A 716 6.75 -49.67 -24.20
N ASP A 717 6.55 -50.69 -23.35
CA ASP A 717 7.45 -51.85 -23.25
C ASP A 717 7.51 -52.69 -24.54
N GLU A 718 6.43 -52.67 -25.34
CA GLU A 718 6.36 -53.38 -26.61
C GLU A 718 6.98 -52.51 -27.71
N TRP A 719 6.69 -51.21 -27.72
CA TRP A 719 7.28 -50.27 -28.67
C TRP A 719 8.81 -50.25 -28.59
N ALA A 720 9.37 -50.21 -27.38
CA ALA A 720 10.83 -50.21 -27.20
C ALA A 720 11.53 -51.50 -27.72
N LYS A 721 10.80 -52.58 -28.00
CA LYS A 721 11.34 -53.85 -28.52
C LYS A 721 11.24 -53.98 -30.03
N GLU A 722 10.57 -53.06 -30.72
CA GLU A 722 10.40 -53.11 -32.17
C GLU A 722 11.71 -52.75 -32.90
N GLU A 723 12.04 -53.50 -33.96
CA GLU A 723 13.24 -53.23 -34.76
C GLU A 723 13.10 -51.91 -35.53
N GLY A 724 14.07 -51.00 -35.35
CA GLY A 724 14.12 -49.73 -36.06
C GLY A 724 13.38 -48.57 -35.37
N ILE A 725 12.92 -48.74 -34.14
CA ILE A 725 12.35 -47.65 -33.34
C ILE A 725 13.46 -46.80 -32.71
N ALA A 726 13.38 -45.49 -32.92
CA ALA A 726 14.14 -44.47 -32.24
C ALA A 726 13.22 -43.59 -31.38
N ASP A 727 13.78 -42.55 -30.78
CA ASP A 727 13.06 -41.57 -29.98
C ASP A 727 11.92 -40.90 -30.76
N GLU A 728 12.11 -40.60 -32.05
CA GLU A 728 11.11 -39.93 -32.87
C GLU A 728 9.84 -40.76 -33.12
N GLU A 729 9.97 -42.06 -33.38
CA GLU A 729 8.78 -42.91 -33.56
C GLU A 729 8.00 -43.06 -32.24
N ILE A 730 8.68 -43.10 -31.10
CA ILE A 730 8.03 -43.15 -29.79
C ILE A 730 7.34 -41.81 -29.49
N ARG A 731 8.01 -40.69 -29.80
CA ARG A 731 7.45 -39.34 -29.69
C ARG A 731 6.16 -39.22 -30.49
N GLU A 732 6.19 -39.59 -31.78
CA GLU A 732 5.02 -39.52 -32.65
C GLU A 732 3.86 -40.39 -32.13
N ARG A 733 4.14 -41.62 -31.71
CA ARG A 733 3.11 -42.52 -31.15
C ARG A 733 2.49 -41.95 -29.87
N LEU A 734 3.32 -41.43 -28.97
CA LEU A 734 2.85 -40.88 -27.70
C LEU A 734 2.04 -39.60 -27.91
N THR A 735 2.51 -38.68 -28.76
CA THR A 735 1.79 -37.46 -29.15
C THR A 735 0.43 -37.81 -29.74
N ASN A 736 0.37 -38.75 -30.68
CA ASN A 736 -0.89 -39.16 -31.31
C ASN A 736 -1.87 -39.77 -30.30
N ALA A 737 -1.39 -40.63 -29.39
CA ALA A 737 -2.22 -41.21 -28.33
C ALA A 737 -2.75 -40.13 -27.37
N ALA A 738 -1.90 -39.19 -26.95
CA ALA A 738 -2.26 -38.10 -26.06
C ALA A 738 -3.27 -37.14 -26.69
N ASN A 739 -3.07 -36.78 -27.97
CA ASN A 739 -3.99 -35.93 -28.73
C ASN A 739 -5.35 -36.62 -28.93
N ALA A 740 -5.37 -37.91 -29.28
CA ALA A 740 -6.61 -38.67 -29.45
C ALA A 740 -7.42 -38.74 -28.14
N ALA A 741 -6.75 -38.97 -27.01
CA ALA A 741 -7.40 -38.99 -25.69
C ALA A 741 -7.95 -37.62 -25.29
N ALA A 742 -7.22 -36.53 -25.58
CA ALA A 742 -7.69 -35.17 -25.35
C ALA A 742 -8.90 -34.83 -26.23
N GLU A 743 -8.88 -35.19 -27.51
CA GLU A 743 -10.01 -35.00 -28.43
C GLU A 743 -11.26 -35.78 -28.01
N ASP A 744 -11.10 -37.04 -27.60
CA ASP A 744 -12.22 -37.84 -27.10
C ASP A 744 -12.85 -37.17 -25.87
N ARG A 745 -12.03 -36.68 -24.95
CA ARG A 745 -12.51 -35.95 -23.77
C ARG A 745 -13.24 -34.66 -24.16
N ALA A 746 -12.68 -33.86 -25.07
CA ALA A 746 -13.31 -32.64 -25.56
C ALA A 746 -14.67 -32.92 -26.23
N LYS A 747 -14.76 -34.01 -27.03
CA LYS A 747 -16.03 -34.47 -27.64
C LYS A 747 -17.04 -34.90 -26.59
N ARG A 748 -16.60 -35.58 -25.51
CA ARG A 748 -17.47 -35.98 -24.40
C ARG A 748 -18.03 -34.77 -23.64
N PHE A 749 -17.23 -33.73 -23.44
CA PHE A 749 -17.60 -32.57 -22.61
C PHE A 749 -18.43 -31.54 -23.39
N GLY A 750 -18.16 -31.41 -24.69
CA GLY A 750 -18.71 -30.35 -25.53
C GLY A 750 -17.87 -29.07 -25.44
N PRO A 751 -17.92 -28.19 -26.47
CA PRO A 751 -16.99 -27.07 -26.61
C PRO A 751 -17.08 -26.05 -25.47
N GLU A 752 -18.29 -25.65 -25.07
CA GLU A 752 -18.49 -24.62 -24.03
C GLU A 752 -17.95 -25.06 -22.65
N ILE A 753 -18.29 -26.29 -22.23
CA ILE A 753 -17.82 -26.84 -20.95
C ILE A 753 -16.32 -27.08 -20.98
N MET A 754 -15.79 -27.61 -22.09
CA MET A 754 -14.35 -27.83 -22.22
C MET A 754 -13.58 -26.52 -22.08
N THR A 755 -13.98 -25.46 -22.79
CA THR A 755 -13.32 -24.15 -22.66
C THR A 755 -13.37 -23.60 -21.24
N TYR A 756 -14.50 -23.76 -20.52
CA TYR A 756 -14.58 -23.35 -19.12
C TYR A 756 -13.62 -24.14 -18.22
N VAL A 757 -13.57 -25.47 -18.38
CA VAL A 757 -12.68 -26.36 -17.61
C VAL A 757 -11.22 -26.03 -17.91
N GLU A 758 -10.85 -25.91 -19.18
CA GLU A 758 -9.51 -25.50 -19.64
C GLU A 758 -9.08 -24.21 -18.96
N ARG A 759 -9.92 -23.16 -19.04
CA ARG A 759 -9.62 -21.85 -18.44
C ARG A 759 -9.49 -21.94 -16.93
N SER A 760 -10.43 -22.62 -16.26
CA SER A 760 -10.43 -22.75 -14.80
C SER A 760 -9.18 -23.48 -14.30
N VAL A 761 -8.82 -24.60 -14.95
CA VAL A 761 -7.66 -25.42 -14.58
C VAL A 761 -6.36 -24.65 -14.78
N VAL A 762 -6.19 -24.00 -15.93
CA VAL A 762 -4.98 -23.21 -16.23
C VAL A 762 -4.83 -22.05 -15.25
N LEU A 763 -5.88 -21.25 -15.03
CA LEU A 763 -5.82 -20.09 -14.14
C LEU A 763 -5.59 -20.50 -12.68
N GLN A 764 -6.29 -21.52 -12.18
CA GLN A 764 -6.10 -21.98 -10.79
C GLN A 764 -4.70 -22.53 -10.55
N THR A 765 -4.19 -23.32 -11.50
CA THR A 765 -2.83 -23.89 -11.40
C THR A 765 -1.77 -22.78 -11.49
N LEU A 766 -1.93 -21.83 -12.42
CA LEU A 766 -1.04 -20.68 -12.53
C LEU A 766 -1.06 -19.84 -11.25
N ASP A 767 -2.24 -19.52 -10.72
CA ASP A 767 -2.38 -18.71 -9.50
C ASP A 767 -1.78 -19.44 -8.28
N GLN A 768 -1.90 -20.77 -8.18
CA GLN A 768 -1.24 -21.55 -7.14
C GLN A 768 0.29 -21.50 -7.26
N LEU A 769 0.83 -21.87 -8.42
CA LEU A 769 2.27 -21.91 -8.64
C LEU A 769 2.91 -20.52 -8.51
N TRP A 770 2.22 -19.48 -8.98
CA TRP A 770 2.67 -18.11 -8.83
C TRP A 770 2.76 -17.69 -7.36
N ARG A 771 1.77 -18.03 -6.52
CA ARG A 771 1.82 -17.76 -5.08
C ARG A 771 2.98 -18.47 -4.41
N GLU A 772 3.18 -19.75 -4.71
CA GLU A 772 4.34 -20.52 -4.20
C GLU A 772 5.67 -19.89 -4.64
N HIS A 773 5.75 -19.44 -5.89
CA HIS A 773 6.90 -18.74 -6.43
C HIS A 773 7.17 -17.40 -5.74
N LEU A 774 6.14 -16.59 -5.47
CA LEU A 774 6.27 -15.35 -4.70
C LEU A 774 6.87 -15.59 -3.32
N VAL A 775 6.38 -16.62 -2.61
CA VAL A 775 6.92 -17.02 -1.30
C VAL A 775 8.39 -17.43 -1.42
N ASN A 776 8.73 -18.24 -2.42
CA ASN A 776 10.12 -18.65 -2.61
C ASN A 776 11.03 -17.47 -2.98
N LEU A 777 10.53 -16.46 -3.69
CA LEU A 777 11.31 -15.24 -3.98
C LEU A 777 11.47 -14.31 -2.79
N ASP A 778 10.48 -14.26 -1.88
CA ASP A 778 10.64 -13.59 -0.58
C ASP A 778 11.71 -14.31 0.27
N HIS A 779 11.70 -15.65 0.32
CA HIS A 779 12.75 -16.45 0.96
C HIS A 779 14.12 -16.19 0.33
N LEU A 780 14.21 -16.21 -1.00
CA LEU A 780 15.45 -15.97 -1.73
C LEU A 780 16.02 -14.59 -1.38
N ARG A 781 15.18 -13.55 -1.37
CA ARG A 781 15.61 -12.20 -1.02
C ARG A 781 16.20 -12.12 0.39
N SER A 782 15.64 -12.88 1.35
CA SER A 782 16.14 -12.89 2.74
C SER A 782 17.52 -13.55 2.88
N VAL A 783 17.87 -14.48 1.99
CA VAL A 783 19.10 -15.29 2.05
C VAL A 783 20.19 -14.78 1.11
N ILE A 784 19.84 -14.15 -0.03
CA ILE A 784 20.80 -13.80 -1.09
C ILE A 784 21.90 -12.83 -0.62
N GLY A 785 21.62 -12.05 0.44
CA GLY A 785 22.62 -11.17 1.06
C GLY A 785 23.88 -11.92 1.51
N PHE A 786 23.75 -13.21 1.88
CA PHE A 786 24.90 -14.03 2.27
C PHE A 786 25.87 -14.33 1.12
N ARG A 787 25.41 -14.29 -0.13
CA ARG A 787 26.30 -14.43 -1.30
C ARG A 787 27.29 -13.26 -1.41
N GLY A 788 26.98 -12.11 -0.82
CA GLY A 788 27.86 -10.94 -0.76
C GLY A 788 29.17 -11.19 0.00
N TYR A 789 29.19 -12.15 0.93
CA TYR A 789 30.42 -12.55 1.64
C TYR A 789 31.43 -13.23 0.72
N ALA A 790 30.98 -13.85 -0.38
CA ALA A 790 31.82 -14.45 -1.41
C ALA A 790 32.25 -13.45 -2.51
N GLN A 791 32.12 -12.14 -2.27
CA GLN A 791 32.42 -11.06 -3.24
C GLN A 791 31.62 -11.13 -4.56
N ARG A 792 30.49 -11.84 -4.57
CA ARG A 792 29.52 -11.80 -5.68
C ARG A 792 28.50 -10.70 -5.45
N ASP A 793 28.01 -10.09 -6.52
CA ASP A 793 26.95 -9.09 -6.43
C ASP A 793 25.60 -9.78 -6.13
N PRO A 794 25.00 -9.58 -4.95
CA PRO A 794 23.78 -10.29 -4.56
C PRO A 794 22.61 -10.04 -5.50
N LEU A 795 22.56 -8.88 -6.17
CA LEU A 795 21.48 -8.57 -7.11
C LEU A 795 21.55 -9.42 -8.38
N ASN A 796 22.76 -9.68 -8.89
CA ASN A 796 22.93 -10.50 -10.09
C ASN A 796 22.64 -11.97 -9.80
N GLU A 797 23.08 -12.48 -8.64
CA GLU A 797 22.73 -13.83 -8.20
C GLU A 797 21.21 -13.95 -8.00
N TYR A 798 20.56 -12.95 -7.37
CA TYR A 798 19.10 -12.91 -7.25
C TYR A 798 18.40 -12.98 -8.61
N LYS A 799 18.87 -12.23 -9.61
CA LYS A 799 18.30 -12.25 -10.96
C LYS A 799 18.42 -13.61 -11.64
N SER A 800 19.59 -14.25 -11.55
CA SER A 800 19.81 -15.56 -12.16
C SER A 800 18.96 -16.63 -11.48
N GLU A 801 19.06 -16.74 -10.15
CA GLU A 801 18.34 -17.76 -9.37
C GLU A 801 16.80 -17.56 -9.49
N SER A 802 16.32 -16.32 -9.43
CA SER A 802 14.88 -16.04 -9.61
C SER A 802 14.36 -16.36 -11.01
N PHE A 803 15.19 -16.24 -12.05
CA PHE A 803 14.81 -16.59 -13.42
C PHE A 803 14.76 -18.11 -13.60
N GLU A 804 15.73 -18.85 -13.04
CA GLU A 804 15.71 -20.31 -13.04
C GLU A 804 14.47 -20.86 -12.32
N MET A 805 14.13 -20.31 -11.15
CA MET A 805 12.89 -20.64 -10.43
C MET A 805 11.63 -20.34 -11.25
N PHE A 806 11.63 -19.22 -11.97
CA PHE A 806 10.49 -18.83 -12.83
C PHE A 806 10.34 -19.80 -14.01
N GLN A 807 11.43 -20.22 -14.66
CA GLN A 807 11.37 -21.23 -15.71
C GLN A 807 10.89 -22.59 -15.17
N ALA A 808 11.38 -23.00 -14.01
CA ALA A 808 10.91 -24.22 -13.35
C ALA A 808 9.41 -24.15 -13.01
N MET A 809 8.91 -22.99 -12.54
CA MET A 809 7.49 -22.76 -12.30
C MET A 809 6.66 -22.91 -13.59
N LEU A 810 7.10 -22.33 -14.70
CA LEU A 810 6.41 -22.46 -15.99
C LEU A 810 6.43 -23.90 -16.52
N ASN A 811 7.52 -24.64 -16.32
CA ASN A 811 7.59 -26.07 -16.65
C ASN A 811 6.58 -26.89 -15.82
N ASN A 812 6.53 -26.63 -14.51
CA ASN A 812 5.59 -27.28 -13.61
C ASN A 812 4.13 -26.94 -13.97
N LEU A 813 3.86 -25.71 -14.41
CA LEU A 813 2.53 -25.31 -14.90
C LEU A 813 2.09 -26.19 -16.06
N ARG A 814 2.93 -26.35 -17.08
CA ARG A 814 2.63 -27.17 -18.26
C ARG A 814 2.33 -28.63 -17.89
N GLN A 815 3.15 -29.21 -17.00
CA GLN A 815 3.00 -30.58 -16.52
C GLN A 815 1.71 -30.77 -15.70
N LEU A 816 1.43 -29.88 -14.74
CA LEU A 816 0.26 -29.98 -13.88
C LEU A 816 -1.04 -29.73 -14.66
N VAL A 817 -1.08 -28.73 -15.53
CA VAL A 817 -2.25 -28.47 -16.39
C VAL A 817 -2.54 -29.68 -17.28
N THR A 818 -1.51 -30.23 -17.94
CA THR A 818 -1.67 -31.42 -18.79
C THR A 818 -2.17 -32.61 -17.98
N SER A 819 -1.55 -32.90 -16.82
CA SER A 819 -1.95 -34.02 -15.97
C SER A 819 -3.38 -33.87 -15.43
N GLN A 820 -3.74 -32.69 -14.94
CA GLN A 820 -5.08 -32.42 -14.44
C GLN A 820 -6.11 -32.59 -15.56
N LEU A 821 -5.92 -31.97 -16.73
CA LEU A 821 -6.84 -32.08 -17.87
C LEU A 821 -6.95 -33.50 -18.42
N MET A 822 -5.87 -34.29 -18.33
CA MET A 822 -5.89 -35.70 -18.71
C MET A 822 -6.57 -36.62 -17.68
N ARG A 823 -6.84 -36.11 -16.47
CA ARG A 823 -7.55 -36.82 -15.40
C ARG A 823 -8.97 -36.32 -15.15
N VAL A 824 -9.33 -35.12 -15.64
CA VAL A 824 -10.70 -34.60 -15.44
C VAL A 824 -11.71 -35.56 -16.04
N GLU A 825 -12.69 -35.96 -15.23
CA GLU A 825 -13.88 -36.69 -15.64
C GLU A 825 -15.12 -35.88 -15.24
N ILE A 826 -16.06 -35.71 -16.17
CA ILE A 826 -17.38 -35.17 -15.82
C ILE A 826 -18.15 -36.29 -15.12
N VAL A 827 -18.43 -36.08 -13.85
CA VAL A 827 -19.43 -36.85 -13.11
C VAL A 827 -20.80 -36.49 -13.68
N ARG A 828 -21.25 -37.23 -14.71
CA ARG A 828 -22.55 -37.01 -15.38
C ARG A 828 -23.73 -37.50 -14.55
N GLU A 829 -23.48 -38.32 -13.54
CA GLU A 829 -24.42 -38.63 -12.49
C GLU A 829 -23.82 -38.09 -11.20
N ALA A 830 -24.34 -36.98 -10.69
CA ALA A 830 -24.53 -36.93 -9.26
C ALA A 830 -25.39 -38.17 -8.97
N ALA A 831 -24.75 -39.31 -8.62
CA ALA A 831 -25.44 -40.42 -8.00
C ALA A 831 -26.32 -39.76 -6.97
N GLU A 832 -27.65 -39.83 -7.14
CA GLU A 832 -28.63 -39.04 -6.38
C GLU A 832 -28.11 -38.97 -4.95
N ALA A 833 -27.46 -37.85 -4.61
CA ALA A 833 -27.02 -37.68 -3.25
C ALA A 833 -28.36 -37.69 -2.52
N PRO A 834 -28.57 -38.60 -1.54
CA PRO A 834 -29.79 -38.56 -0.76
C PRO A 834 -29.97 -37.09 -0.38
N PRO A 835 -31.15 -36.49 -0.67
CA PRO A 835 -31.33 -35.04 -0.61
C PRO A 835 -30.64 -34.56 0.64
N PRO A 836 -29.71 -33.59 0.56
CA PRO A 836 -28.97 -33.15 1.73
C PRO A 836 -30.02 -32.95 2.80
N GLN A 837 -29.95 -33.75 3.87
CA GLN A 837 -30.80 -33.49 5.02
C GLN A 837 -30.48 -32.04 5.34
N ALA A 838 -31.48 -31.16 5.14
CA ALA A 838 -31.32 -29.75 5.44
C ALA A 838 -30.61 -29.74 6.80
N PRO A 839 -29.42 -29.10 6.92
CA PRO A 839 -28.80 -29.00 8.23
C PRO A 839 -29.91 -28.49 9.13
N GLN A 840 -30.23 -29.25 10.19
CA GLN A 840 -31.26 -28.83 11.12
C GLN A 840 -30.86 -27.42 11.51
N THR A 841 -31.66 -26.44 11.07
CA THR A 841 -31.43 -25.04 11.40
C THR A 841 -31.67 -24.94 12.88
N PHE A 842 -30.61 -25.08 13.66
CA PHE A 842 -30.61 -24.69 15.05
C PHE A 842 -30.58 -23.16 15.03
N GLY A 843 -31.75 -22.55 15.26
CA GLY A 843 -31.76 -21.17 15.71
C GLY A 843 -31.01 -21.15 17.03
N HIS A 844 -30.00 -20.30 17.14
CA HIS A 844 -29.35 -20.02 18.41
C HIS A 844 -29.63 -18.55 18.69
N HIS A 845 -30.26 -18.25 19.82
CA HIS A 845 -30.48 -16.88 20.28
C HIS A 845 -30.06 -16.82 21.74
N LEU A 846 -28.80 -16.43 21.97
CA LEU A 846 -28.29 -16.20 23.32
C LEU A 846 -28.82 -14.87 23.86
N ASP A 847 -29.57 -14.94 24.96
CA ASP A 847 -30.00 -13.74 25.68
C ASP A 847 -28.76 -13.09 26.33
N ALA A 848 -28.48 -11.85 25.94
CA ALA A 848 -27.31 -11.09 26.36
C ALA A 848 -27.27 -10.78 27.87
N THR A 849 -28.37 -10.96 28.61
CA THR A 849 -28.42 -10.72 30.06
C THR A 849 -28.24 -11.97 30.92
N THR A 850 -28.59 -13.15 30.42
CA THR A 850 -28.54 -14.41 31.19
C THR A 850 -27.52 -15.42 30.67
N GLY A 851 -27.10 -15.30 29.40
CA GLY A 851 -26.15 -16.22 28.78
C GLY A 851 -26.72 -17.60 28.45
N GLU A 852 -28.04 -17.76 28.51
CA GLU A 852 -28.74 -18.97 28.09
C GLU A 852 -29.28 -18.80 26.66
N ASP A 853 -29.29 -19.89 25.90
CA ASP A 853 -29.78 -19.94 24.53
C ASP A 853 -31.27 -20.27 24.51
N ASP A 854 -32.10 -19.37 23.97
CA ASP A 854 -33.56 -19.51 23.90
C ASP A 854 -34.02 -20.75 23.12
N PHE A 855 -33.12 -21.40 22.37
CA PHE A 855 -33.40 -22.57 21.54
C PHE A 855 -32.58 -23.83 21.94
N GLY A 856 -31.88 -23.81 23.08
CA GLY A 856 -31.17 -24.97 23.63
C GLY A 856 -32.11 -26.07 24.15
N GLU A 857 -32.01 -27.27 23.55
CA GLU A 857 -32.60 -28.57 23.96
C GLU A 857 -34.06 -28.56 24.48
N ALA A 858 -35.02 -28.46 23.55
CA ALA A 858 -36.41 -28.85 23.82
C ALA A 858 -37.10 -29.44 22.58
N ALA A 859 -36.55 -30.53 22.03
CA ALA A 859 -37.27 -31.39 21.10
C ALA A 859 -37.57 -32.74 21.76
N ASN A 860 -38.87 -32.98 22.01
CA ASN A 860 -39.52 -34.24 22.41
C ASN A 860 -39.62 -34.65 23.88
N GLU A 861 -40.31 -33.86 24.71
CA GLU A 861 -41.13 -34.43 25.79
C GLU A 861 -42.54 -33.81 25.79
N ALA A 862 -43.52 -34.57 25.27
CA ALA A 862 -44.91 -34.15 25.20
C ALA A 862 -45.52 -33.99 26.60
N ALA A 863 -46.26 -32.89 26.82
CA ALA A 863 -47.07 -32.72 28.02
C ALA A 863 -48.19 -33.78 28.04
N VAL A 864 -48.13 -34.72 28.98
CA VAL A 864 -49.12 -35.79 29.15
C VAL A 864 -50.35 -35.25 29.89
N ASP A 865 -51.55 -35.53 29.38
CA ASP A 865 -52.83 -35.11 29.98
C ASP A 865 -52.94 -35.62 31.44
N PRO A 866 -53.31 -34.78 32.43
CA PRO A 866 -53.42 -35.17 33.84
C PRO A 866 -54.24 -36.44 34.10
N ALA A 867 -55.22 -36.77 33.26
CA ALA A 867 -56.05 -37.97 33.42
C ALA A 867 -55.33 -39.29 33.07
N GLN A 868 -54.17 -39.23 32.40
CA GLN A 868 -53.40 -40.40 31.97
C GLN A 868 -52.16 -40.67 32.83
N ARG A 869 -51.93 -39.87 33.89
CA ARG A 869 -50.78 -40.02 34.78
C ARG A 869 -51.11 -41.02 35.89
N ASP A 870 -50.31 -42.08 36.03
CA ASP A 870 -50.49 -43.06 37.12
C ASP A 870 -49.80 -42.55 38.39
N PRO A 871 -50.52 -42.27 39.50
CA PRO A 871 -49.94 -41.77 40.75
C PRO A 871 -48.84 -42.65 41.38
N ASN A 872 -48.71 -43.92 40.97
CA ASN A 872 -47.72 -44.85 41.49
C ASN A 872 -46.50 -45.04 40.57
N ASP A 873 -46.52 -44.51 39.34
CA ASP A 873 -45.37 -44.58 38.41
C ASP A 873 -44.94 -43.18 37.94
N PRO A 874 -43.87 -42.61 38.55
CA PRO A 874 -43.36 -41.28 38.20
C PRO A 874 -42.93 -41.12 36.74
N LYS A 875 -42.60 -42.22 36.05
CA LYS A 875 -42.18 -42.17 34.63
C LYS A 875 -43.34 -41.78 33.71
N THR A 876 -44.58 -41.96 34.15
CA THR A 876 -45.79 -41.64 33.37
C THR A 876 -46.22 -40.18 33.50
N TRP A 877 -45.60 -39.38 34.36
CA TRP A 877 -46.07 -38.04 34.70
C TRP A 877 -45.70 -36.96 33.68
N GLY A 878 -44.64 -37.19 32.89
CA GLY A 878 -44.08 -36.19 31.97
C GLY A 878 -43.71 -34.87 32.66
N LYS A 879 -43.69 -33.77 31.91
CA LYS A 879 -43.39 -32.43 32.44
C LYS A 879 -44.57 -31.88 33.26
N VAL A 880 -44.49 -31.98 34.58
CA VAL A 880 -45.49 -31.44 35.52
C VAL A 880 -45.16 -29.99 35.86
N GLY A 881 -46.12 -29.08 35.71
CA GLY A 881 -45.92 -27.67 36.05
C GLY A 881 -45.66 -27.48 37.55
N ARG A 882 -44.69 -26.63 37.93
CA ARG A 882 -44.30 -26.38 39.34
C ARG A 882 -45.47 -26.06 40.29
N ASN A 883 -46.51 -25.39 39.80
CA ASN A 883 -47.68 -24.99 40.59
C ASN A 883 -48.90 -25.93 40.43
N GLU A 884 -48.80 -26.96 39.59
CA GLU A 884 -49.84 -27.97 39.37
C GLU A 884 -49.92 -28.94 40.57
N ALA A 885 -51.07 -29.58 40.76
CA ALA A 885 -51.21 -30.61 41.80
C ALA A 885 -50.26 -31.78 41.50
N CYS A 886 -49.53 -32.25 42.51
CA CYS A 886 -48.54 -33.30 42.34
C CYS A 886 -49.23 -34.62 41.91
N PRO A 887 -48.81 -35.27 40.80
CA PRO A 887 -49.52 -36.42 40.26
C PRO A 887 -49.51 -37.67 41.16
N CYS A 888 -48.64 -37.71 42.18
CA CYS A 888 -48.64 -38.75 43.21
C CYS A 888 -49.92 -38.80 44.10
N GLY A 889 -50.88 -37.88 43.90
CA GLY A 889 -52.13 -37.85 44.66
C GLY A 889 -52.02 -37.25 46.06
N SER A 890 -50.89 -36.62 46.41
CA SER A 890 -50.65 -36.05 47.76
C SER A 890 -51.46 -34.79 48.09
N GLY A 891 -52.19 -34.23 47.12
CA GLY A 891 -52.98 -32.99 47.28
C GLY A 891 -52.15 -31.70 47.38
N LYS A 892 -50.81 -31.78 47.35
CA LYS A 892 -49.89 -30.61 47.37
C LYS A 892 -49.45 -30.22 45.96
N LYS A 893 -49.01 -28.97 45.76
CA LYS A 893 -48.40 -28.52 44.50
C LYS A 893 -47.07 -29.24 44.25
N TYR A 894 -46.71 -29.50 42.99
CA TYR A 894 -45.51 -30.27 42.62
C TYR A 894 -44.22 -29.72 43.26
N LYS A 895 -44.03 -28.40 43.26
CA LYS A 895 -42.88 -27.72 43.90
C LYS A 895 -42.75 -27.91 45.42
N HIS A 896 -43.80 -28.40 46.09
CA HIS A 896 -43.83 -28.65 47.54
C HIS A 896 -43.93 -30.15 47.85
N CYS A 897 -43.68 -31.00 46.85
CA CYS A 897 -43.70 -32.46 46.97
C CYS A 897 -42.52 -33.07 46.19
N HIS A 898 -42.74 -33.62 45.00
CA HIS A 898 -41.68 -34.27 44.22
C HIS A 898 -40.76 -33.28 43.46
N GLY A 899 -41.14 -32.00 43.38
CA GLY A 899 -40.32 -30.92 42.83
C GLY A 899 -39.54 -30.13 43.88
N THR A 900 -39.37 -30.67 45.10
CA THR A 900 -38.54 -30.09 46.16
C THR A 900 -37.15 -30.69 46.08
N PHE A 901 -36.32 -30.18 45.18
CA PHE A 901 -34.87 -30.41 45.14
C PHE A 901 -34.16 -29.07 45.05
#